data_AF-A0A818NQZ7-F1
#
_entry.id   AF-A0A818NQZ7-F1
#
_cell.length_a   1.000
_cell.length_b   1.000
_cell.length_c   1.000
_cell.angle_alpha   90.00
_cell.angle_beta   90.00
_cell.angle_gamma   90.00
#
_symmetry.space_group_name_H-M   'P 1'
#
loop_
_entity.id
_entity.type
_entity.pdbx_description
1 polymer ?
#
loop_
_entity_poly.entity_id
_entity_poly.type
_entity_poly.pdbx_seq_one_letter_code
_entity_poly.pdbx_strand_id
1 'polypeptide(L)'
;TVMLNTIGVIRKKTYLINNQQIKLNLDSKLKTIVYNHDSLLELSQSIQLSNTPYTETKVKVIKADCVIIYEECSKKYKKPLLLNMANATSPGGEYRKGDEAQEENLFRRSDYFRSLDIDLDSIQDEIPERFYCSNDGKIRSLVDLTTMYPIDEYGAIYTSGLTFFRNSEDKGYEYMEKPLEGVHALAVAAYRNPKLDGNLLSPKYAVGMRKKIENLLSIAHYHKHDCLILSALGCGAFRNPPDHVAKLFRSVIEQYAGFFQTIIFAIIDDHNSGQQHNPDGNFKSFKDELDGQSFKPMLPLDHPNTIAGPYWISSDGSSVKDVTILDLDPCQYGAKCNALYDPKHTENYSHPPLCKERSLKDTCTKHNDSIHMFSFIHRDPCKYGAQCKDIDNAKHNQEYEHPSFCPNGSNCEDTSDDHEKAYRHLPSCPSFQKCLAFKKHEKGHCEKFRHYMPRCDHGSYCVNFHDREHIENYKHPFPNPCPLTPYHCSLHEQFILEKNSRSLSDEINQHCLNFAHVCGFGRNCTDNDPLHWEKYIHVPRCICSYGDRCQKLLEEDHLNSCTHPNIRDIRFLCKDADKCHDRHKPKHVSKFRHVITLEDSGIVRYYNLNENIDFVQNQKDNVEHVSRYVEKEKWERLPSGSVPQEIINWIRTVRPVHRCRPEIFESIFLHGHVMSRDYMDQLQDPIFVATSVFQHSQIQQIKYLKGKKCAKDAKEYIQALVIEEFEKPRPLGVTIAGTTKIDTTSGETYKLKSPKELIKNKEVILSNILSEDEITTIKTKAIEIAQASIKLHSNPAGIGHPPDKELGTNRNVFTVLGPHLGHYYGDVFLVFKREILHHPDANFSIQAATSYASGNCFKWRPWLGKEMTVKEERIKFFHKSKLHAAIPGYEYATALELIALTSFESKKKSMDIDLETILDRWLSRDSHHSIEAHLPQLIPLDYIDHIYISKNMFDSLSSKAREFINTIFKNRITKTSHAVELDDKDTSFGFKPNSKIRQEYQDFVLKDIM
;
A
#
# COMPACT_ATOMS: atom_id res chain seq x y z
N THR A 1 17.18 -30.65 72.77
CA THR A 1 18.52 -31.26 73.03
C THR A 1 19.47 -31.14 71.86
N VAL A 2 19.10 -31.54 70.64
CA VAL A 2 19.99 -31.51 69.45
C VAL A 2 20.62 -30.14 69.21
N MET A 3 19.82 -29.06 69.21
CA MET A 3 20.33 -27.71 68.97
C MET A 3 21.34 -27.25 70.02
N LEU A 4 21.11 -27.55 71.31
CA LEU A 4 22.08 -27.22 72.37
C LEU A 4 23.42 -27.92 72.14
N ASN A 5 23.40 -29.18 71.66
CA ASN A 5 24.61 -29.90 71.29
C ASN A 5 25.27 -29.30 70.03
N THR A 6 24.50 -28.85 69.05
CA THR A 6 25.00 -28.14 67.85
C THR A 6 25.74 -26.86 68.24
N ILE A 7 25.14 -26.02 69.10
CA ILE A 7 25.78 -24.80 69.64
C ILE A 7 27.06 -25.16 70.41
N GLY A 8 27.01 -26.19 71.27
CA GLY A 8 28.17 -26.65 72.03
C GLY A 8 29.33 -27.10 71.15
N VAL A 9 29.05 -27.77 70.03
CA VAL A 9 30.06 -28.20 69.04
C VAL A 9 30.66 -27.02 68.29
N ILE A 10 29.85 -26.04 67.89
CA ILE A 10 30.33 -24.83 67.22
C ILE A 10 31.27 -24.03 68.12
N ARG A 11 30.92 -23.85 69.41
CA ARG A 11 31.81 -23.21 70.40
C ARG A 11 33.13 -23.96 70.59
N LYS A 12 33.08 -25.30 70.62
CA LYS A 12 34.29 -26.14 70.76
C LYS A 12 35.09 -26.29 69.45
N LYS A 13 34.54 -25.82 68.32
CA LYS A 13 35.02 -26.07 66.94
C LYS A 13 35.37 -27.54 66.65
N THR A 14 34.84 -28.48 67.42
CA THR A 14 35.18 -29.91 67.35
C THR A 14 34.04 -30.79 67.89
N TYR A 15 33.96 -32.03 67.41
CA TYR A 15 33.08 -33.07 67.96
C TYR A 15 33.73 -34.46 67.83
N LEU A 16 33.17 -35.46 68.51
CA LEU A 16 33.71 -36.82 68.54
C LEU A 16 32.80 -37.78 67.77
N ILE A 17 33.41 -38.62 66.92
CA ILE A 17 32.80 -39.82 66.35
C ILE A 17 33.73 -40.98 66.69
N ASN A 18 33.24 -42.04 67.35
CA ASN A 18 34.02 -43.23 67.71
C ASN A 18 35.38 -42.89 68.39
N ASN A 19 35.37 -41.93 69.33
CA ASN A 19 36.56 -41.37 70.00
C ASN A 19 37.58 -40.63 69.11
N GLN A 20 37.31 -40.48 67.81
CA GLN A 20 38.09 -39.64 66.91
C GLN A 20 37.56 -38.21 66.95
N GLN A 21 38.46 -37.24 67.18
CA GLN A 21 38.14 -35.82 67.15
C GLN A 21 38.07 -35.32 65.71
N ILE A 22 36.90 -34.84 65.31
CA ILE A 22 36.68 -34.14 64.05
C ILE A 22 36.73 -32.64 64.34
N LYS A 23 37.58 -31.91 63.61
CA LYS A 23 37.68 -30.45 63.70
C LYS A 23 36.73 -29.82 62.68
N LEU A 24 35.95 -28.84 63.14
CA LEU A 24 35.14 -27.99 62.27
C LEU A 24 35.98 -26.81 61.78
N ASN A 25 36.06 -26.65 60.47
CA ASN A 25 36.62 -25.46 59.86
C ASN A 25 35.56 -24.35 59.85
N LEU A 26 35.48 -23.60 60.93
CA LEU A 26 34.61 -22.43 61.05
C LEU A 26 35.34 -21.11 60.74
N ASP A 27 36.58 -21.21 60.26
CA ASP A 27 37.48 -20.07 59.98
C ASP A 27 37.14 -19.40 58.63
N SER A 28 36.34 -20.08 57.78
CA SER A 28 35.73 -19.44 56.62
C SER A 28 34.69 -18.41 57.07
N LYS A 29 34.94 -17.13 56.79
CA LYS A 29 34.01 -16.05 57.12
C LYS A 29 32.66 -16.28 56.44
N LEU A 30 31.62 -16.51 57.23
CA LEU A 30 30.24 -16.47 56.75
C LEU A 30 29.96 -15.08 56.20
N LYS A 31 29.45 -15.03 54.97
CA LYS A 31 28.99 -13.78 54.36
C LYS A 31 27.48 -13.83 54.25
N THR A 32 26.82 -12.90 54.94
CA THR A 32 25.35 -12.76 54.94
C THR A 32 24.98 -11.50 54.20
N ILE A 33 24.09 -11.58 53.21
CA ILE A 33 23.65 -10.43 52.42
C ILE A 33 22.12 -10.38 52.42
N VAL A 34 21.58 -9.28 52.93
CA VAL A 34 20.15 -8.96 52.86
C VAL A 34 19.83 -8.34 51.50
N TYR A 35 18.83 -8.90 50.84
CA TYR A 35 18.21 -8.36 49.64
C TYR A 35 16.79 -7.91 49.98
N ASN A 36 16.52 -6.63 49.81
CA ASN A 36 15.23 -5.97 50.03
C ASN A 36 14.77 -5.27 48.75
N HIS A 37 13.64 -4.56 48.80
CA HIS A 37 13.08 -3.86 47.64
C HIS A 37 14.00 -2.78 47.04
N ASP A 38 14.88 -2.19 47.86
CA ASP A 38 15.89 -1.22 47.41
C ASP A 38 17.12 -1.88 46.74
N SER A 39 17.22 -3.21 46.73
CA SER A 39 18.43 -3.89 46.27
C SER A 39 18.54 -3.91 44.74
N LEU A 40 19.62 -3.31 44.21
CA LEU A 40 20.00 -3.39 42.81
C LEU A 40 21.00 -4.54 42.60
N LEU A 41 20.60 -5.61 41.93
CA LEU A 41 21.49 -6.74 41.66
C LEU A 41 22.47 -6.43 40.52
N GLU A 42 22.01 -5.95 39.37
CA GLU A 42 22.89 -5.72 38.21
C GLU A 42 22.49 -4.46 37.42
N LEU A 43 23.46 -3.60 37.10
CA LEU A 43 23.21 -2.40 36.31
C LEU A 43 23.02 -2.78 34.84
N SER A 44 21.99 -2.22 34.24
CA SER A 44 21.68 -2.25 32.80
C SER A 44 22.93 -2.16 31.90
N GLN A 45 23.78 -1.18 32.18
CA GLN A 45 24.99 -0.87 31.41
C GLN A 45 26.08 -1.96 31.49
N SER A 46 26.02 -2.82 32.50
CA SER A 46 27.01 -3.89 32.74
C SER A 46 26.59 -5.25 32.17
N ILE A 47 25.35 -5.38 31.72
CA ILE A 47 24.78 -6.64 31.24
C ILE A 47 25.20 -6.86 29.79
N GLN A 48 26.04 -7.88 29.55
CA GLN A 48 26.39 -8.30 28.19
C GLN A 48 25.22 -9.04 27.56
N LEU A 49 24.80 -8.58 26.37
CA LEU A 49 23.68 -9.13 25.58
C LEU A 49 23.97 -10.52 24.96
N SER A 50 24.91 -11.28 25.51
CA SER A 50 25.32 -12.59 24.97
C SER A 50 24.40 -13.74 25.41
N ASN A 51 24.45 -14.85 24.67
CA ASN A 51 23.73 -16.09 24.95
C ASN A 51 23.79 -16.50 26.43
N THR A 52 22.70 -17.09 26.93
CA THR A 52 22.63 -17.66 28.28
C THR A 52 23.79 -18.64 28.54
N PRO A 53 24.30 -18.74 29.79
CA PRO A 53 25.45 -19.60 30.11
C PRO A 53 25.29 -21.07 29.71
N TYR A 54 24.06 -21.56 29.63
CA TYR A 54 23.70 -22.91 29.23
C TYR A 54 22.67 -22.90 28.09
N THR A 55 22.68 -23.96 27.27
CA THR A 55 21.74 -24.15 26.15
C THR A 55 20.35 -24.61 26.58
N GLU A 56 20.23 -25.17 27.79
CA GLU A 56 18.99 -25.57 28.43
C GLU A 56 19.18 -25.70 29.95
N THR A 57 18.07 -25.61 30.70
CA THR A 57 18.00 -25.90 32.13
C THR A 57 17.23 -27.20 32.34
N LYS A 58 17.86 -28.18 32.98
CA LYS A 58 17.25 -29.48 33.29
C LYS A 58 16.62 -29.45 34.67
N VAL A 59 15.41 -29.99 34.80
CA VAL A 59 14.70 -30.08 36.08
C VAL A 59 14.54 -31.53 36.51
N LYS A 60 14.77 -31.79 37.80
CA LYS A 60 14.55 -33.08 38.44
C LYS A 60 13.79 -32.91 39.74
N VAL A 61 12.95 -33.87 40.06
CA VAL A 61 12.24 -33.92 41.35
C VAL A 61 12.63 -35.22 42.05
N ILE A 62 13.27 -35.11 43.20
CA ILE A 62 13.86 -36.24 43.91
C ILE A 62 13.25 -36.31 45.31
N LYS A 63 12.77 -37.51 45.68
CA LYS A 63 12.25 -37.79 47.02
C LYS A 63 13.39 -38.02 48.00
N ALA A 64 14.07 -36.95 48.39
CA ALA A 64 15.28 -37.01 49.22
C ALA A 64 15.50 -35.71 50.01
N ASP A 65 16.35 -35.80 51.02
CA ASP A 65 16.77 -34.67 51.86
C ASP A 65 17.59 -33.67 51.05
N CYS A 66 17.30 -32.38 51.22
CA CYS A 66 17.93 -31.33 50.42
C CYS A 66 19.44 -31.18 50.67
N VAL A 67 19.92 -31.50 51.88
CA VAL A 67 21.37 -31.45 52.19
C VAL A 67 22.11 -32.64 51.58
N ILE A 68 21.49 -33.83 51.56
CA ILE A 68 22.04 -35.01 50.86
C ILE A 68 22.19 -34.70 49.36
N ILE A 69 21.14 -34.17 48.74
CA ILE A 69 21.19 -33.77 47.33
C ILE A 69 22.22 -32.67 47.08
N TYR A 70 22.37 -31.72 48.00
CA TYR A 70 23.43 -30.71 47.91
C TYR A 70 24.82 -31.35 47.93
N GLU A 71 25.08 -32.31 48.83
CA GLU A 71 26.37 -33.01 48.90
C GLU A 71 26.69 -33.78 47.60
N GLU A 72 25.70 -34.41 46.99
CA GLU A 72 25.86 -35.04 45.68
C GLU A 72 26.14 -34.02 44.58
N CYS A 73 25.41 -32.89 44.61
CA CYS A 73 25.56 -31.83 43.63
C CYS A 73 26.89 -31.08 43.75
N SER A 74 27.43 -30.90 44.96
CA SER A 74 28.71 -30.22 45.17
C SER A 74 29.90 -30.97 44.56
N LYS A 75 29.75 -32.29 44.33
CA LYS A 75 30.72 -33.12 43.61
C LYS A 75 30.64 -32.96 42.09
N LYS A 76 29.52 -32.45 41.56
CA LYS A 76 29.19 -32.43 40.13
C LYS A 76 29.13 -31.01 39.53
N TYR A 77 28.66 -30.05 40.29
CA TYR A 77 28.43 -28.67 39.88
C TYR A 77 29.39 -27.74 40.62
N LYS A 78 29.69 -26.59 40.04
CA LYS A 78 30.72 -25.67 40.55
C LYS A 78 30.26 -24.91 41.79
N LYS A 79 28.98 -24.49 41.83
CA LYS A 79 28.47 -23.63 42.89
C LYS A 79 26.98 -23.88 43.13
N PRO A 80 26.59 -25.01 43.75
CA PRO A 80 25.20 -25.27 44.08
C PRO A 80 24.64 -24.26 45.10
N LEU A 81 23.32 -24.02 45.07
CA LEU A 81 22.60 -23.19 46.04
C LEU A 81 21.49 -23.98 46.72
N LEU A 82 21.40 -23.90 48.04
CA LEU A 82 20.36 -24.52 48.84
C LEU A 82 19.24 -23.52 49.18
N LEU A 83 17.98 -23.87 48.90
CA LEU A 83 16.85 -23.07 49.40
C LEU A 83 16.62 -23.31 50.89
N ASN A 84 16.57 -22.25 51.69
CA ASN A 84 15.96 -22.26 53.02
C ASN A 84 14.52 -21.70 52.90
N MET A 85 13.52 -22.55 53.18
CA MET A 85 12.10 -22.17 53.17
C MET A 85 11.75 -21.40 54.44
N ALA A 86 12.23 -20.16 54.49
CA ALA A 86 12.34 -19.39 55.72
C ALA A 86 11.00 -18.93 56.29
N ASN A 87 10.96 -18.80 57.60
CA ASN A 87 9.95 -18.05 58.31
C ASN A 87 10.18 -16.55 58.09
N ALA A 88 9.12 -15.81 57.76
CA ALA A 88 9.23 -14.38 57.45
C ALA A 88 9.67 -13.54 58.65
N THR A 89 9.33 -13.93 59.89
CA THR A 89 9.47 -13.08 61.08
C THR A 89 10.57 -13.54 62.03
N SER A 90 10.97 -14.81 61.97
CA SER A 90 11.87 -15.39 62.96
C SER A 90 12.95 -16.24 62.30
N PRO A 91 14.25 -15.95 62.50
CA PRO A 91 15.32 -16.71 61.89
C PRO A 91 15.32 -18.16 62.35
N GLY A 92 15.29 -19.10 61.42
CA GLY A 92 15.28 -20.52 61.75
C GLY A 92 13.93 -21.03 62.23
N GLY A 93 12.86 -20.23 62.12
CA GLY A 93 11.55 -20.58 62.64
C GLY A 93 11.59 -20.85 64.14
N GLU A 94 11.10 -22.02 64.54
CA GLU A 94 11.02 -22.42 65.96
C GLU A 94 12.06 -23.51 66.30
N TYR A 95 13.24 -23.46 65.66
CA TYR A 95 14.30 -24.47 65.80
C TYR A 95 14.79 -24.69 67.24
N ARG A 96 14.57 -23.70 68.12
CA ARG A 96 14.89 -23.74 69.55
C ARG A 96 13.86 -24.53 70.37
N LYS A 97 12.58 -24.55 69.94
CA LYS A 97 11.46 -25.18 70.66
C LYS A 97 11.22 -26.64 70.26
N GLY A 98 11.83 -27.08 69.16
CA GLY A 98 11.77 -28.47 68.71
C GLY A 98 10.80 -28.71 67.55
N ASP A 99 10.28 -27.65 66.93
CA ASP A 99 9.41 -27.76 65.77
C ASP A 99 10.14 -28.42 64.59
N GLU A 100 9.36 -29.14 63.78
CA GLU A 100 9.86 -30.00 62.70
C GLU A 100 9.41 -29.42 61.35
N ALA A 101 10.30 -28.66 60.71
CA ALA A 101 10.17 -28.23 59.33
C ALA A 101 11.58 -28.11 58.70
N GLN A 102 11.62 -27.84 57.39
CA GLN A 102 12.87 -27.82 56.64
C GLN A 102 13.87 -26.80 57.18
N GLU A 103 13.43 -25.56 57.47
CA GLU A 103 14.30 -24.52 58.00
C GLU A 103 14.91 -24.91 59.35
N GLU A 104 14.08 -25.40 60.28
CA GLU A 104 14.52 -25.85 61.59
C GLU A 104 15.55 -26.99 61.48
N ASN A 105 15.34 -27.90 60.53
CA ASN A 105 16.25 -29.00 60.24
C ASN A 105 17.62 -28.50 59.76
N LEU A 106 17.65 -27.50 58.87
CA LEU A 106 18.89 -26.86 58.41
C LEU A 106 19.66 -26.23 59.57
N PHE A 107 18.98 -25.50 60.45
CA PHE A 107 19.58 -24.84 61.62
C PHE A 107 20.14 -25.85 62.62
N ARG A 108 19.45 -26.96 62.86
CA ARG A 108 19.91 -28.01 63.79
C ARG A 108 21.15 -28.74 63.29
N ARG A 109 21.36 -28.81 61.97
CA ARG A 109 22.43 -29.62 61.33
C ARG A 109 23.69 -28.85 60.98
N SER A 110 23.66 -27.53 61.10
CA SER A 110 24.71 -26.65 60.59
C SER A 110 25.02 -25.51 61.55
N ASP A 111 25.89 -24.63 61.10
CA ASP A 111 26.22 -23.37 61.79
C ASP A 111 25.37 -22.18 61.32
N TYR A 112 24.25 -22.42 60.63
CA TYR A 112 23.43 -21.40 59.97
C TYR A 112 22.88 -20.32 60.92
N PHE A 113 22.60 -20.66 62.18
CA PHE A 113 22.16 -19.66 63.17
C PHE A 113 23.17 -18.53 63.34
N ARG A 114 24.48 -18.77 63.15
CA ARG A 114 25.51 -17.73 63.23
C ARG A 114 25.22 -16.59 62.25
N SER A 115 24.74 -16.94 61.06
CA SER A 115 24.43 -15.98 60.00
C SER A 115 23.16 -15.19 60.28
N LEU A 116 22.07 -15.86 60.65
CA LEU A 116 20.72 -15.28 60.62
C LEU A 116 20.14 -14.90 62.01
N ASP A 117 20.59 -15.54 63.08
CA ASP A 117 20.03 -15.36 64.43
C ASP A 117 20.92 -14.42 65.26
N ILE A 118 20.63 -13.12 65.15
CA ILE A 118 21.40 -12.05 65.80
C ILE A 118 21.34 -12.12 67.33
N ASP A 119 20.30 -12.72 67.91
CA ASP A 119 20.17 -12.88 69.36
C ASP A 119 21.26 -13.82 69.92
N LEU A 120 21.85 -14.65 69.05
CA LEU A 120 22.97 -15.53 69.39
C LEU A 120 24.34 -14.94 69.06
N ASP A 121 24.46 -13.66 68.71
CA ASP A 121 25.78 -13.05 68.48
C ASP A 121 26.62 -13.01 69.76
N SER A 122 25.97 -12.80 70.91
CA SER A 122 26.62 -12.78 72.23
C SER A 122 27.33 -14.08 72.62
N ILE A 123 27.03 -15.19 71.94
CA ILE A 123 27.59 -16.51 72.23
C ILE A 123 28.62 -16.98 71.20
N GLN A 124 28.98 -16.11 70.25
CA GLN A 124 29.94 -16.37 69.19
C GLN A 124 31.26 -15.65 69.49
N ASP A 125 32.39 -16.33 69.26
CA ASP A 125 33.72 -15.72 69.46
C ASP A 125 34.01 -14.64 68.39
N GLU A 126 33.43 -14.79 67.20
CA GLU A 126 33.56 -13.87 66.07
C GLU A 126 32.18 -13.65 65.44
N ILE A 127 31.75 -12.39 65.39
CA ILE A 127 30.48 -11.99 64.77
C ILE A 127 30.67 -12.01 63.24
N PRO A 128 29.82 -12.72 62.49
CA PRO A 128 29.96 -12.77 61.04
C PRO A 128 29.67 -11.42 60.39
N GLU A 129 30.35 -11.15 59.29
CA GLU A 129 30.12 -9.93 58.51
C GLU A 129 28.76 -10.02 57.82
N ARG A 130 27.89 -9.05 58.12
CA ARG A 130 26.55 -8.94 57.54
C ARG A 130 26.48 -7.71 56.66
N PHE A 131 25.82 -7.87 55.54
CA PHE A 131 25.75 -6.87 54.48
C PHE A 131 24.32 -6.72 53.99
N TYR A 132 24.06 -5.64 53.27
CA TYR A 132 22.90 -5.50 52.40
C TYR A 132 23.37 -5.10 51.00
N CYS A 133 22.52 -5.37 50.02
CA CYS A 133 22.68 -4.87 48.67
C CYS A 133 21.99 -3.50 48.57
N SER A 134 22.76 -2.44 48.28
CA SER A 134 22.20 -1.09 48.12
C SER A 134 21.56 -0.88 46.75
N ASN A 135 20.82 0.23 46.62
CA ASN A 135 20.21 0.67 45.37
C ASN A 135 21.18 1.07 44.26
N ASP A 136 22.47 1.21 44.55
CA ASP A 136 23.55 1.37 43.56
C ASP A 136 24.31 0.06 43.28
N GLY A 137 23.76 -1.07 43.76
CA GLY A 137 24.24 -2.43 43.53
C GLY A 137 25.54 -2.80 44.23
N LYS A 138 25.92 -2.04 45.25
CA LYS A 138 27.09 -2.32 46.09
C LYS A 138 26.69 -3.13 47.30
N ILE A 139 27.57 -4.04 47.70
CA ILE A 139 27.44 -4.78 48.96
C ILE A 139 28.06 -3.93 50.06
N ARG A 140 27.24 -3.48 51.02
CA ARG A 140 27.64 -2.57 52.10
C ARG A 140 27.40 -3.22 53.45
N SER A 141 28.24 -2.91 54.44
CA SER A 141 28.08 -3.44 55.80
C SER A 141 26.72 -3.03 56.37
N LEU A 142 26.01 -4.00 56.95
CA LEU A 142 24.73 -3.78 57.59
C LEU A 142 24.96 -3.25 59.00
N VAL A 143 24.57 -2.00 59.24
CA VAL A 143 24.76 -1.32 60.54
C VAL A 143 23.61 -1.62 61.48
N ASP A 144 22.37 -1.55 60.99
CA ASP A 144 21.18 -1.87 61.77
C ASP A 144 20.75 -3.33 61.50
N LEU A 145 21.14 -4.21 62.41
CA LEU A 145 20.85 -5.64 62.31
C LEU A 145 19.35 -5.96 62.48
N THR A 146 18.55 -5.05 63.04
CA THR A 146 17.10 -5.24 63.18
C THR A 146 16.37 -5.23 61.85
N THR A 147 17.02 -4.78 60.78
CA THR A 147 16.49 -4.80 59.41
C THR A 147 16.62 -6.15 58.70
N MET A 148 17.27 -7.15 59.33
CA MET A 148 17.35 -8.51 58.77
C MET A 148 16.03 -9.27 58.88
N TYR A 149 15.30 -9.08 59.98
CA TYR A 149 14.01 -9.72 60.25
C TYR A 149 13.01 -8.71 60.82
N PRO A 150 11.74 -8.72 60.40
CA PRO A 150 11.15 -9.64 59.42
C PRO A 150 11.73 -9.45 58.01
N ILE A 151 11.82 -10.53 57.24
CA ILE A 151 12.21 -10.49 55.83
C ILE A 151 11.15 -9.70 55.06
N ASP A 152 11.59 -8.70 54.28
CA ASP A 152 10.72 -7.91 53.40
C ASP A 152 9.84 -8.78 52.48
N GLU A 153 8.65 -8.27 52.11
CA GLU A 153 7.59 -8.99 51.37
C GLU A 153 8.09 -9.65 50.05
N TYR A 154 9.15 -9.16 49.42
CA TYR A 154 9.81 -9.80 48.27
C TYR A 154 11.32 -10.01 48.44
N GLY A 155 11.81 -9.78 49.66
CA GLY A 155 13.22 -9.89 50.00
C GLY A 155 13.69 -11.34 50.21
N ALA A 156 15.00 -11.48 50.38
CA ALA A 156 15.65 -12.75 50.69
C ALA A 156 16.98 -12.50 51.40
N ILE A 157 17.48 -13.49 52.14
CA ILE A 157 18.78 -13.41 52.80
C ILE A 157 19.70 -14.49 52.24
N TYR A 158 20.78 -14.07 51.58
CA TYR A 158 21.79 -14.96 51.03
C TYR A 158 22.90 -15.20 52.06
N THR A 159 23.28 -16.46 52.25
CA THR A 159 24.37 -16.85 53.14
C THR A 159 25.35 -17.77 52.40
N SER A 160 26.63 -17.43 52.42
CA SER A 160 27.70 -18.30 51.88
C SER A 160 28.70 -18.73 52.95
N GLY A 161 29.20 -19.96 52.83
CA GLY A 161 30.25 -20.50 53.68
C GLY A 161 29.73 -21.38 54.83
N LEU A 162 28.47 -21.83 54.76
CA LEU A 162 27.86 -22.66 55.78
C LEU A 162 28.54 -24.02 55.88
N THR A 163 28.56 -24.55 57.10
CA THR A 163 29.11 -25.88 57.40
C THR A 163 28.03 -26.77 58.00
N PHE A 164 27.69 -27.84 57.30
CA PHE A 164 26.78 -28.89 57.77
C PHE A 164 27.62 -30.04 58.34
N PHE A 165 27.32 -30.45 59.57
CA PHE A 165 28.11 -31.46 60.30
C PHE A 165 27.25 -32.49 61.03
N ARG A 166 25.94 -32.50 60.74
CA ARG A 166 25.03 -33.55 61.18
C ARG A 166 24.20 -34.11 60.03
N ASN A 167 23.95 -35.40 60.11
CA ASN A 167 23.03 -36.14 59.28
C ASN A 167 21.58 -35.67 59.50
N SER A 168 20.70 -36.14 58.63
CA SER A 168 19.26 -35.88 58.66
C SER A 168 18.58 -36.43 59.92
N GLU A 169 17.35 -35.98 60.12
CA GLU A 169 16.54 -36.26 61.31
C GLU A 169 16.13 -37.74 61.43
N ASP A 170 15.87 -38.40 60.31
CA ASP A 170 15.63 -39.85 60.22
C ASP A 170 16.83 -40.68 60.68
N LYS A 171 18.04 -40.11 60.64
CA LYS A 171 19.28 -40.66 61.20
C LYS A 171 19.59 -40.12 62.60
N GLY A 172 18.61 -39.52 63.28
CA GLY A 172 18.75 -39.01 64.65
C GLY A 172 19.73 -37.84 64.80
N TYR A 173 20.02 -37.09 63.74
CA TYR A 173 20.98 -35.97 63.76
C TYR A 173 22.41 -36.37 64.18
N GLU A 174 22.81 -37.60 63.87
CA GLU A 174 24.18 -38.10 64.06
C GLU A 174 25.22 -37.16 63.44
N TYR A 175 26.39 -37.04 64.07
CA TYR A 175 27.48 -36.25 63.50
C TYR A 175 28.03 -36.87 62.20
N MET A 176 28.45 -36.05 61.25
CA MET A 176 29.04 -36.51 59.98
C MET A 176 30.53 -36.80 60.16
N GLU A 177 31.05 -37.88 59.57
CA GLU A 177 32.51 -38.13 59.56
C GLU A 177 33.27 -37.05 58.78
N LYS A 178 32.64 -36.52 57.73
CA LYS A 178 33.16 -35.44 56.91
C LYS A 178 32.13 -34.31 56.84
N PRO A 179 32.33 -33.19 57.56
CA PRO A 179 31.51 -32.00 57.41
C PRO A 179 31.41 -31.56 55.94
N LEU A 180 30.22 -31.12 55.56
CA LEU A 180 29.97 -30.48 54.28
C LEU A 180 30.18 -28.97 54.46
N GLU A 181 31.35 -28.51 54.02
CA GLU A 181 31.80 -27.12 54.13
C GLU A 181 31.45 -26.31 52.87
N GLY A 182 31.44 -24.98 52.99
CA GLY A 182 31.28 -24.08 51.83
C GLY A 182 29.86 -24.07 51.25
N VAL A 183 28.84 -24.40 52.04
CA VAL A 183 27.46 -24.43 51.58
C VAL A 183 26.94 -23.01 51.36
N HIS A 184 26.24 -22.81 50.24
CA HIS A 184 25.51 -21.59 49.93
C HIS A 184 24.03 -21.82 50.14
N ALA A 185 23.36 -20.91 50.84
CA ALA A 185 21.93 -20.98 51.08
C ALA A 185 21.24 -19.63 50.84
N LEU A 186 19.97 -19.69 50.45
CA LEU A 186 19.12 -18.52 50.24
C LEU A 186 17.81 -18.69 51.02
N ALA A 187 17.59 -17.83 52.00
CA ALA A 187 16.39 -17.78 52.82
C ALA A 187 15.30 -16.98 52.11
N VAL A 188 14.18 -17.63 51.79
CA VAL A 188 13.02 -17.01 51.11
C VAL A 188 11.74 -17.42 51.83
N ALA A 189 10.94 -16.42 52.23
CA ALA A 189 9.70 -16.66 52.96
C ALA A 189 8.48 -16.76 52.04
N ALA A 190 7.78 -17.89 52.12
CA ALA A 190 6.49 -18.13 51.49
C ALA A 190 5.33 -17.48 52.27
N TYR A 191 4.15 -17.37 51.65
CA TYR A 191 2.95 -16.89 52.34
C TYR A 191 2.43 -17.91 53.35
N ARG A 192 2.16 -17.46 54.58
CA ARG A 192 1.54 -18.30 55.61
C ARG A 192 0.01 -18.23 55.49
N ASN A 193 -0.63 -19.38 55.29
CA ASN A 193 -2.08 -19.52 55.14
C ASN A 193 -2.70 -18.55 54.09
N PRO A 194 -2.22 -18.56 52.83
CA PRO A 194 -2.69 -17.63 51.81
C PRO A 194 -4.17 -17.86 51.46
N LYS A 195 -4.87 -16.80 51.02
CA LYS A 195 -6.23 -16.93 50.51
C LYS A 195 -6.23 -17.73 49.20
N LEU A 196 -7.06 -18.77 49.17
CA LEU A 196 -7.23 -19.64 48.01
C LEU A 196 -8.48 -19.26 47.19
N ASP A 197 -8.44 -19.60 45.91
CA ASP A 197 -9.56 -19.62 44.97
C ASP A 197 -9.70 -21.05 44.45
N GLY A 198 -10.68 -21.79 44.99
CA GLY A 198 -10.72 -23.25 44.88
C GLY A 198 -9.46 -23.90 45.46
N ASN A 199 -8.77 -24.70 44.64
CA ASN A 199 -7.50 -25.35 45.01
C ASN A 199 -6.26 -24.54 44.59
N LEU A 200 -6.45 -23.32 44.08
CA LEU A 200 -5.36 -22.45 43.63
C LEU A 200 -5.16 -21.30 44.61
N LEU A 201 -3.99 -20.67 44.55
CA LEU A 201 -3.76 -19.39 45.22
C LEU A 201 -4.64 -18.34 44.55
N SER A 202 -5.31 -17.49 45.32
CA SER A 202 -6.03 -16.36 44.73
C SER A 202 -5.05 -15.42 43.99
N PRO A 203 -5.52 -14.65 42.99
CA PRO A 203 -4.65 -13.91 42.06
C PRO A 203 -3.53 -13.11 42.73
N LYS A 204 -3.83 -12.38 43.82
CA LYS A 204 -2.83 -11.60 44.59
C LYS A 204 -1.69 -12.48 45.10
N TYR A 205 -2.00 -13.58 45.77
CA TYR A 205 -0.99 -14.48 46.34
C TYR A 205 -0.26 -15.29 45.28
N ALA A 206 -0.92 -15.62 44.16
CA ALA A 206 -0.28 -16.30 43.04
C ALA A 206 0.81 -15.43 42.40
N VAL A 207 0.51 -14.15 42.11
CA VAL A 207 1.51 -13.23 41.54
C VAL A 207 2.61 -12.93 42.57
N GLY A 208 2.26 -12.70 43.83
CA GLY A 208 3.25 -12.48 44.89
C GLY A 208 4.19 -13.68 45.08
N MET A 209 3.66 -14.90 45.05
CA MET A 209 4.45 -16.13 45.14
C MET A 209 5.38 -16.27 43.93
N ARG A 210 4.86 -15.99 42.73
CA ARG A 210 5.69 -15.98 41.52
C ARG A 210 6.87 -15.01 41.64
N LYS A 211 6.66 -13.80 42.14
CA LYS A 211 7.75 -12.81 42.36
C LYS A 211 8.79 -13.29 43.36
N LYS A 212 8.36 -13.91 44.47
CA LYS A 212 9.28 -14.51 45.45
C LYS A 212 10.16 -15.57 44.78
N ILE A 213 9.61 -16.36 43.86
CA ILE A 213 10.35 -17.34 43.06
C ILE A 213 11.28 -16.65 42.03
N GLU A 214 10.83 -15.59 41.37
CA GLU A 214 11.66 -14.79 40.45
C GLU A 214 12.88 -14.19 41.17
N ASN A 215 12.67 -13.59 42.35
CA ASN A 215 13.74 -13.02 43.16
C ASN A 215 14.70 -14.09 43.69
N LEU A 216 14.19 -15.27 44.02
CA LEU A 216 15.02 -16.43 44.36
C LEU A 216 16.00 -16.75 43.23
N LEU A 217 15.49 -16.87 41.99
CA LEU A 217 16.32 -17.21 40.83
C LEU A 217 17.22 -16.03 40.42
N SER A 218 16.79 -14.78 40.55
CA SER A 218 17.62 -13.63 40.21
C SER A 218 18.83 -13.51 41.13
N ILE A 219 18.63 -13.64 42.45
CA ILE A 219 19.72 -13.60 43.43
C ILE A 219 20.67 -14.79 43.21
N ALA A 220 20.12 -15.98 42.93
CA ALA A 220 20.94 -17.15 42.63
C ALA A 220 21.82 -16.94 41.38
N HIS A 221 21.25 -16.35 40.32
CA HIS A 221 22.01 -16.05 39.12
C HIS A 221 23.03 -14.92 39.35
N TYR A 222 22.68 -13.88 40.11
CA TYR A 222 23.58 -12.79 40.48
C TYR A 222 24.86 -13.33 41.17
N HIS A 223 24.69 -14.27 42.11
CA HIS A 223 25.79 -14.97 42.76
C HIS A 223 26.46 -16.06 41.92
N LYS A 224 26.08 -16.20 40.64
CA LYS A 224 26.65 -17.14 39.67
C LYS A 224 26.54 -18.61 40.10
N HIS A 225 25.41 -18.98 40.68
CA HIS A 225 25.08 -20.38 40.95
C HIS A 225 24.72 -21.11 39.65
N ASP A 226 25.18 -22.35 39.52
CA ASP A 226 24.93 -23.20 38.34
C ASP A 226 23.92 -24.32 38.58
N CYS A 227 23.70 -24.68 39.85
CA CYS A 227 22.72 -25.68 40.27
C CYS A 227 21.89 -25.17 41.45
N LEU A 228 20.56 -25.29 41.36
CA LEU A 228 19.64 -24.91 42.46
C LEU A 228 19.03 -26.15 43.10
N ILE A 229 19.18 -26.29 44.41
CA ILE A 229 18.53 -27.32 45.22
C ILE A 229 17.36 -26.64 45.94
N LEU A 230 16.17 -26.80 45.36
CA LEU A 230 14.92 -26.22 45.81
C LEU A 230 14.06 -27.27 46.53
N SER A 231 12.92 -26.85 47.05
CA SER A 231 11.94 -27.72 47.70
C SER A 231 10.51 -27.18 47.52
N ALA A 232 9.52 -27.80 48.15
CA ALA A 232 8.11 -27.44 48.03
C ALA A 232 7.78 -26.16 48.85
N LEU A 233 8.24 -25.00 48.36
CA LEU A 233 8.19 -23.71 49.04
C LEU A 233 6.80 -23.40 49.63
N GLY A 234 6.71 -23.38 50.97
CA GLY A 234 5.49 -23.06 51.71
C GLY A 234 4.37 -24.10 51.67
N CYS A 235 4.58 -25.27 51.08
CA CYS A 235 3.54 -26.27 50.85
C CYS A 235 3.28 -27.21 52.05
N GLY A 236 4.09 -27.11 53.11
CA GLY A 236 3.87 -27.79 54.39
C GLY A 236 3.15 -26.91 55.41
N ALA A 237 3.83 -26.54 56.49
CA ALA A 237 3.26 -25.76 57.61
C ALA A 237 2.56 -24.45 57.19
N PHE A 238 2.93 -23.85 56.05
CA PHE A 238 2.36 -22.59 55.56
C PHE A 238 1.15 -22.77 54.62
N ARG A 239 0.76 -24.01 54.32
CA ARG A 239 -0.48 -24.37 53.62
C ARG A 239 -0.65 -23.78 52.21
N ASN A 240 0.43 -23.63 51.46
CA ASN A 240 0.33 -23.31 50.03
C ASN A 240 -0.03 -24.58 49.23
N PRO A 241 -0.87 -24.48 48.19
CA PRO A 241 -1.25 -25.65 47.37
C PRO A 241 -0.07 -26.12 46.49
N PRO A 242 0.45 -27.35 46.68
CA PRO A 242 1.69 -27.80 46.04
C PRO A 242 1.59 -27.88 44.52
N ASP A 243 0.45 -28.31 43.97
CA ASP A 243 0.22 -28.35 42.51
C ASP A 243 0.42 -26.96 41.90
N HIS A 244 -0.20 -25.94 42.49
CA HIS A 244 -0.13 -24.59 41.94
C HIS A 244 1.27 -23.99 42.11
N VAL A 245 1.92 -24.19 43.26
CA VAL A 245 3.29 -23.72 43.48
C VAL A 245 4.27 -24.37 42.50
N ALA A 246 4.12 -25.68 42.20
CA ALA A 246 4.92 -26.36 41.18
C ALA A 246 4.75 -25.73 39.79
N LYS A 247 3.51 -25.38 39.41
CA LYS A 247 3.23 -24.69 38.13
C LYS A 247 3.81 -23.28 38.10
N LEU A 248 3.77 -22.55 39.23
CA LEU A 248 4.42 -21.24 39.34
C LEU A 248 5.95 -21.37 39.18
N PHE A 249 6.58 -22.36 39.83
CA PHE A 249 8.00 -22.65 39.61
C PHE A 249 8.28 -22.96 38.14
N ARG A 250 7.49 -23.83 37.49
CA ARG A 250 7.62 -24.11 36.05
C ARG A 250 7.62 -22.83 35.23
N SER A 251 6.66 -21.94 35.50
CA SER A 251 6.50 -20.69 34.76
C SER A 251 7.67 -19.73 34.94
N VAL A 252 8.36 -19.75 36.08
CA VAL A 252 9.58 -18.95 36.30
C VAL A 252 10.81 -19.65 35.73
N ILE A 253 10.92 -20.97 35.83
CA ILE A 253 12.01 -21.74 35.21
C ILE A 253 12.00 -21.58 33.68
N GLU A 254 10.82 -21.56 33.04
CA GLU A 254 10.66 -21.27 31.62
C GLU A 254 11.28 -19.91 31.23
N GLN A 255 11.14 -18.90 32.10
CA GLN A 255 11.73 -17.57 31.91
C GLN A 255 13.25 -17.56 32.15
N TYR A 256 13.75 -18.32 33.14
CA TYR A 256 15.16 -18.38 33.50
C TYR A 256 15.92 -19.53 32.80
N ALA A 257 15.34 -20.09 31.75
CA ALA A 257 15.92 -21.20 31.02
C ALA A 257 17.30 -20.84 30.45
N GLY A 258 18.30 -21.68 30.75
CA GLY A 258 19.70 -21.51 30.36
C GLY A 258 20.56 -20.67 31.32
N PHE A 259 19.99 -20.04 32.36
CA PHE A 259 20.79 -19.37 33.40
C PHE A 259 21.36 -20.35 34.43
N PHE A 260 20.72 -21.50 34.58
CA PHE A 260 21.16 -22.60 35.44
C PHE A 260 21.35 -23.87 34.63
N GLN A 261 22.37 -24.66 34.97
CA GLN A 261 22.59 -25.95 34.33
C GLN A 261 21.54 -26.96 34.78
N THR A 262 21.18 -26.95 36.06
CA THR A 262 20.21 -27.90 36.64
C THR A 262 19.47 -27.29 37.82
N ILE A 263 18.17 -27.59 37.93
CA ILE A 263 17.35 -27.29 39.11
C ILE A 263 16.83 -28.63 39.65
N ILE A 264 17.00 -28.86 40.94
CA ILE A 264 16.58 -30.09 41.61
C ILE A 264 15.65 -29.72 42.75
N PHE A 265 14.42 -30.23 42.69
CA PHE A 265 13.48 -30.16 43.82
C PHE A 265 13.67 -31.39 44.70
N ALA A 266 14.32 -31.19 45.85
CA ALA A 266 14.49 -32.21 46.89
C ALA A 266 13.34 -32.10 47.89
N ILE A 267 12.39 -33.03 47.82
CA ILE A 267 11.13 -32.96 48.56
C ILE A 267 10.93 -34.26 49.34
N ILE A 268 10.80 -34.14 50.67
CA ILE A 268 10.36 -35.22 51.56
C ILE A 268 8.92 -34.90 51.96
N ASP A 269 8.08 -35.93 51.98
CA ASP A 269 6.75 -35.85 52.59
C ASP A 269 6.91 -36.18 54.09
N ASP A 270 6.47 -35.27 54.95
CA ASP A 270 6.56 -35.32 56.40
C ASP A 270 5.15 -35.34 57.04
N HIS A 271 5.05 -35.06 58.35
CA HIS A 271 3.77 -34.98 59.06
C HIS A 271 2.87 -33.81 58.58
N ASN A 272 3.41 -32.85 57.82
CA ASN A 272 2.64 -31.77 57.18
C ASN A 272 2.11 -32.16 55.79
N SER A 273 2.36 -33.39 55.35
CA SER A 273 1.88 -33.94 54.08
C SER A 273 0.60 -34.76 54.25
N GLY A 274 -0.23 -34.87 53.21
CA GLY A 274 -1.51 -35.57 53.27
C GLY A 274 -2.62 -34.79 53.99
N GLN A 275 -2.43 -33.49 54.17
CA GLN A 275 -3.43 -32.58 54.76
C GLN A 275 -4.42 -32.12 53.69
N GLN A 276 -5.49 -31.42 54.08
CA GLN A 276 -6.51 -30.93 53.15
C GLN A 276 -5.95 -30.10 51.97
N HIS A 277 -4.85 -29.37 52.19
CA HIS A 277 -4.23 -28.52 51.17
C HIS A 277 -3.21 -29.26 50.29
N ASN A 278 -2.80 -30.47 50.65
CA ASN A 278 -1.82 -31.31 49.94
C ASN A 278 -2.13 -32.82 50.13
N PRO A 279 -3.32 -33.28 49.70
CA PRO A 279 -3.80 -34.64 50.02
C PRO A 279 -2.90 -35.76 49.47
N ASP A 280 -2.20 -35.50 48.37
CA ASP A 280 -1.28 -36.44 47.73
C ASP A 280 0.19 -36.29 48.22
N GLY A 281 0.41 -35.48 49.24
CA GLY A 281 1.73 -35.01 49.65
C GLY A 281 2.28 -33.91 48.73
N ASN A 282 3.50 -33.47 49.01
CA ASN A 282 4.14 -32.39 48.25
C ASN A 282 4.95 -32.95 47.08
N PHE A 283 5.54 -34.15 47.24
CA PHE A 283 6.42 -34.74 46.24
C PHE A 283 5.71 -35.03 44.91
N LYS A 284 4.51 -35.62 44.96
CA LYS A 284 3.78 -36.06 43.76
C LYS A 284 3.46 -34.87 42.84
N SER A 285 2.90 -33.80 43.40
CA SER A 285 2.57 -32.57 42.67
C SER A 285 3.73 -31.99 41.88
N PHE A 286 4.90 -31.87 42.53
CA PHE A 286 6.09 -31.36 41.87
C PHE A 286 6.62 -32.35 40.84
N LYS A 287 6.61 -33.65 41.14
CA LYS A 287 7.08 -34.68 40.23
C LYS A 287 6.28 -34.68 38.93
N ASP A 288 4.95 -34.68 39.03
CA ASP A 288 4.05 -34.73 37.89
C ASP A 288 4.22 -33.49 36.98
N GLU A 289 4.51 -32.33 37.56
CA GLU A 289 4.64 -31.07 36.82
C GLU A 289 6.05 -30.81 36.25
N LEU A 290 7.11 -31.16 36.99
CA LEU A 290 8.48 -30.67 36.75
C LEU A 290 9.53 -31.75 36.46
N ASP A 291 9.30 -33.01 36.87
CA ASP A 291 10.35 -34.03 36.76
C ASP A 291 10.66 -34.39 35.30
N GLY A 292 11.95 -34.53 34.99
CA GLY A 292 12.43 -34.86 33.65
C GLY A 292 12.25 -33.77 32.59
N GLN A 293 11.74 -32.59 32.96
CA GLN A 293 11.56 -31.47 32.03
C GLN A 293 12.90 -30.82 31.67
N SER A 294 13.00 -30.33 30.42
CA SER A 294 14.13 -29.51 29.95
C SER A 294 13.62 -28.23 29.32
N PHE A 295 14.14 -27.10 29.79
CA PHE A 295 13.70 -25.77 29.37
C PHE A 295 14.80 -25.08 28.58
N LYS A 296 14.49 -24.63 27.36
CA LYS A 296 15.43 -23.90 26.50
C LYS A 296 15.24 -22.39 26.62
N PRO A 297 16.33 -21.60 26.56
CA PRO A 297 16.27 -20.14 26.58
C PRO A 297 15.21 -19.57 25.64
N MET A 298 14.62 -18.46 26.04
CA MET A 298 13.77 -17.65 25.15
C MET A 298 14.66 -16.83 24.21
N LEU A 299 14.21 -16.63 22.97
CA LEU A 299 14.78 -15.59 22.11
C LEU A 299 14.37 -14.22 22.68
N PRO A 300 15.19 -13.16 22.56
CA PRO A 300 14.81 -11.80 22.96
C PRO A 300 13.48 -11.41 22.29
N LEU A 301 12.57 -10.81 23.06
CA LEU A 301 11.24 -10.38 22.59
C LEU A 301 11.26 -8.91 22.17
N ASP A 302 10.52 -8.57 21.13
CA ASP A 302 10.60 -7.26 20.45
C ASP A 302 9.88 -6.06 21.14
N HIS A 303 9.45 -6.12 22.41
CA HIS A 303 8.52 -5.08 22.95
C HIS A 303 8.77 -4.58 24.40
N PRO A 304 9.00 -3.26 24.61
CA PRO A 304 9.66 -2.69 25.81
C PRO A 304 8.84 -2.48 27.10
N ASN A 305 7.53 -2.77 27.14
CA ASN A 305 6.66 -2.23 28.22
C ASN A 305 6.19 -3.23 29.28
N THR A 306 6.59 -4.51 29.23
CA THR A 306 6.29 -5.46 30.32
C THR A 306 7.51 -5.68 31.21
N ILE A 307 7.51 -5.14 32.43
CA ILE A 307 8.53 -5.43 33.46
C ILE A 307 8.23 -6.81 34.05
N ALA A 308 8.87 -7.85 33.51
CA ALA A 308 8.73 -9.22 33.99
C ALA A 308 10.10 -9.79 34.32
N GLY A 309 10.46 -9.71 35.60
CA GLY A 309 11.75 -10.15 36.13
C GLY A 309 12.94 -9.24 35.77
N PRO A 310 14.08 -9.43 36.44
CA PRO A 310 15.20 -8.52 36.37
C PRO A 310 16.01 -8.56 35.06
N TYR A 311 16.07 -9.69 34.35
CA TYR A 311 16.87 -9.82 33.12
C TYR A 311 16.02 -9.58 31.88
N TRP A 312 16.03 -8.35 31.32
CA TRP A 312 15.29 -8.03 30.10
C TRP A 312 16.07 -7.17 29.11
N ILE A 313 16.09 -7.57 27.83
CA ILE A 313 16.81 -6.95 26.71
C ILE A 313 15.76 -6.37 25.73
N SER A 314 15.88 -5.12 25.31
CA SER A 314 15.04 -4.54 24.24
C SER A 314 15.33 -5.18 22.87
N SER A 315 14.32 -5.22 22.00
CA SER A 315 14.32 -5.73 20.61
C SER A 315 15.55 -5.36 19.79
N ASP A 316 15.94 -4.09 19.91
CA ASP A 316 17.02 -3.47 19.16
C ASP A 316 18.40 -3.69 19.81
N GLY A 317 18.45 -4.45 20.91
CA GLY A 317 19.64 -4.67 21.72
C GLY A 317 20.21 -3.38 22.32
N SER A 318 19.43 -2.29 22.40
CA SER A 318 19.95 -0.98 22.81
C SER A 318 19.83 -0.70 24.31
N SER A 319 18.99 -1.45 25.04
CA SER A 319 18.83 -1.24 26.48
C SER A 319 18.50 -2.53 27.23
N VAL A 320 19.18 -2.70 28.36
CA VAL A 320 18.79 -3.61 29.44
C VAL A 320 18.24 -2.73 30.56
N LYS A 321 17.22 -3.13 31.32
CA LYS A 321 16.86 -2.42 32.54
C LYS A 321 17.73 -2.91 33.70
N ASP A 322 17.87 -2.06 34.70
CA ASP A 322 18.52 -2.45 35.95
C ASP A 322 17.79 -3.65 36.58
N VAL A 323 18.55 -4.67 36.95
CA VAL A 323 18.10 -5.92 37.60
C VAL A 323 17.92 -5.59 39.07
N THR A 324 16.73 -5.18 39.51
CA THR A 324 16.41 -4.93 40.93
C THR A 324 15.53 -6.03 41.52
N ILE A 325 15.45 -6.09 42.85
CA ILE A 325 14.36 -6.79 43.52
C ILE A 325 13.05 -6.04 43.21
N LEU A 326 12.12 -6.69 42.52
CA LEU A 326 10.93 -6.04 41.98
C LEU A 326 9.96 -5.61 43.09
N ASP A 327 9.87 -4.31 43.35
CA ASP A 327 9.01 -3.73 44.42
C ASP A 327 7.59 -3.35 43.96
N LEU A 328 7.34 -3.30 42.65
CA LEU A 328 6.04 -2.88 42.14
C LEU A 328 4.95 -3.85 42.56
N ASP A 329 3.84 -3.35 43.11
CA ASP A 329 2.70 -4.19 43.47
C ASP A 329 2.21 -5.00 42.26
N PRO A 330 1.77 -6.25 42.46
CA PRO A 330 1.25 -7.03 41.35
C PRO A 330 -0.03 -6.39 40.82
N CYS A 331 -0.13 -6.23 39.50
CA CYS A 331 -1.39 -5.76 38.91
C CYS A 331 -2.52 -6.74 39.25
N GLN A 332 -3.62 -6.21 39.81
CA GLN A 332 -4.80 -7.02 40.17
C GLN A 332 -5.41 -7.78 38.97
N TYR A 333 -5.18 -7.30 37.75
CA TYR A 333 -5.64 -7.92 36.50
C TYR A 333 -4.63 -8.92 35.90
N GLY A 334 -3.40 -9.00 36.44
CA GLY A 334 -2.39 -9.99 36.04
C GLY A 334 -2.13 -10.04 34.53
N ALA A 335 -2.11 -11.25 33.98
CA ALA A 335 -1.96 -11.49 32.54
C ALA A 335 -3.10 -10.94 31.66
N LYS A 336 -4.21 -10.52 32.26
CA LYS A 336 -5.37 -9.92 31.58
C LYS A 336 -5.43 -8.40 31.74
N CYS A 337 -4.32 -7.77 32.15
CA CYS A 337 -4.27 -6.33 32.26
C CYS A 337 -4.27 -5.68 30.87
N ASN A 338 -5.17 -4.72 30.64
CA ASN A 338 -5.22 -3.97 29.39
C ASN A 338 -4.37 -2.67 29.44
N ALA A 339 -3.72 -2.38 30.58
CA ALA A 339 -2.92 -1.17 30.81
C ALA A 339 -1.40 -1.41 30.73
N LEU A 340 -0.97 -2.48 30.06
CA LEU A 340 0.43 -2.92 29.95
C LEU A 340 1.38 -1.94 29.27
N TYR A 341 0.85 -0.89 28.64
CA TYR A 341 1.61 0.13 27.92
C TYR A 341 1.29 1.54 28.42
N ASP A 342 0.54 1.69 29.51
CA ASP A 342 0.40 2.95 30.21
C ASP A 342 1.61 3.13 31.14
N PRO A 343 2.52 4.08 30.86
CA PRO A 343 3.72 4.28 31.67
C PRO A 343 3.39 4.49 33.14
N LYS A 344 2.32 5.23 33.46
CA LYS A 344 1.90 5.49 34.84
C LYS A 344 1.44 4.22 35.53
N HIS A 345 0.81 3.29 34.79
CA HIS A 345 0.39 2.01 35.35
C HIS A 345 1.58 1.06 35.50
N THR A 346 2.44 0.97 34.49
CA THR A 346 3.63 0.09 34.51
C THR A 346 4.74 0.58 35.44
N GLU A 347 4.75 1.86 35.82
CA GLU A 347 5.60 2.43 36.88
C GLU A 347 5.12 2.04 38.28
N ASN A 348 3.84 1.68 38.45
CA ASN A 348 3.25 1.38 39.76
C ASN A 348 2.93 -0.10 39.96
N TYR A 349 2.79 -0.87 38.87
CA TYR A 349 2.40 -2.28 38.92
C TYR A 349 3.26 -3.17 38.04
N SER A 350 3.57 -4.35 38.56
CA SER A 350 4.25 -5.43 37.86
C SER A 350 3.26 -6.37 37.16
N HIS A 351 3.72 -6.97 36.07
CA HIS A 351 2.92 -7.84 35.21
C HIS A 351 3.66 -9.13 34.88
N PRO A 352 2.96 -10.25 34.63
CA PRO A 352 3.60 -11.47 34.14
C PRO A 352 4.22 -11.26 32.74
N PRO A 353 5.17 -12.10 32.30
CA PRO A 353 5.78 -11.99 30.98
C PRO A 353 4.79 -12.31 29.84
N LEU A 354 5.12 -11.90 28.62
CA LEU A 354 4.42 -12.33 27.41
C LEU A 354 4.62 -13.85 27.17
N CYS A 355 3.60 -14.51 26.64
CA CYS A 355 3.69 -15.93 26.29
C CYS A 355 4.68 -16.18 25.15
N LYS A 356 5.67 -17.06 25.38
CA LYS A 356 6.70 -17.47 24.40
C LYS A 356 6.10 -18.00 23.10
N GLU A 357 5.17 -18.95 23.19
CA GLU A 357 4.59 -19.60 22.01
C GLU A 357 3.78 -18.61 21.19
N ARG A 358 2.96 -17.81 21.89
CA ARG A 358 2.16 -16.77 21.26
C ARG A 358 3.02 -15.71 20.57
N SER A 359 4.08 -15.24 21.24
CA SER A 359 4.97 -14.21 20.69
C SER A 359 5.86 -14.68 19.52
N LEU A 360 6.09 -15.98 19.35
CA LEU A 360 6.96 -16.52 18.29
C LEU A 360 6.19 -17.18 17.13
N LYS A 361 4.97 -17.67 17.37
CA LYS A 361 4.24 -18.51 16.42
C LYS A 361 2.78 -18.08 16.22
N ASP A 362 2.40 -16.90 16.71
CA ASP A 362 1.03 -16.35 16.73
C ASP A 362 -0.04 -17.29 17.35
N THR A 363 0.38 -18.39 17.97
CA THR A 363 -0.49 -19.45 18.51
C THR A 363 0.14 -20.04 19.77
N CYS A 364 -0.71 -20.37 20.76
CA CYS A 364 -0.27 -21.04 21.99
C CYS A 364 -1.03 -22.36 22.17
N THR A 365 -0.28 -23.44 22.34
CA THR A 365 -0.81 -24.79 22.55
C THR A 365 -1.36 -24.98 23.96
N LYS A 366 -0.98 -24.11 24.91
CA LYS A 366 -1.37 -24.14 26.32
C LYS A 366 -2.57 -23.24 26.66
N HIS A 367 -3.41 -22.89 25.68
CA HIS A 367 -4.59 -22.02 25.89
C HIS A 367 -5.62 -22.57 26.89
N ASN A 368 -5.64 -23.90 27.10
CA ASN A 368 -6.51 -24.56 28.08
C ASN A 368 -5.87 -24.71 29.47
N ASP A 369 -4.60 -24.33 29.65
CA ASP A 369 -3.95 -24.35 30.95
C ASP A 369 -4.21 -23.03 31.67
N SER A 370 -5.10 -23.07 32.66
CA SER A 370 -5.51 -21.89 33.43
C SER A 370 -4.35 -21.19 34.13
N ILE A 371 -3.30 -21.91 34.50
CA ILE A 371 -2.14 -21.35 35.19
C ILE A 371 -1.18 -20.73 34.19
N HIS A 372 -1.00 -21.34 33.01
CA HIS A 372 -0.29 -20.72 31.90
C HIS A 372 -0.96 -19.41 31.46
N MET A 373 -2.28 -19.44 31.24
CA MET A 373 -3.06 -18.26 30.85
C MET A 373 -3.09 -17.16 31.92
N PHE A 374 -2.84 -17.51 33.18
CA PHE A 374 -2.69 -16.56 34.28
C PHE A 374 -1.26 -16.02 34.41
N SER A 375 -0.26 -16.85 34.11
CA SER A 375 1.16 -16.54 34.31
C SER A 375 1.84 -15.93 33.09
N PHE A 376 1.15 -15.90 31.93
CA PHE A 376 1.66 -15.30 30.70
C PHE A 376 0.60 -14.48 29.98
N ILE A 377 0.98 -13.27 29.56
CA ILE A 377 0.12 -12.38 28.76
C ILE A 377 -0.02 -12.95 27.35
N HIS A 378 -1.26 -13.04 26.87
CA HIS A 378 -1.60 -13.39 25.49
C HIS A 378 -2.40 -12.22 24.90
N ARG A 379 -1.98 -11.67 23.75
CA ARG A 379 -2.74 -10.64 23.02
C ARG A 379 -3.65 -11.31 21.99
N ASP A 380 -4.80 -10.72 21.71
CA ASP A 380 -5.72 -11.26 20.70
C ASP A 380 -5.21 -10.92 19.29
N PRO A 381 -5.40 -11.75 18.26
CA PRO A 381 -4.97 -11.38 16.91
C PRO A 381 -5.84 -10.20 16.45
N CYS A 382 -5.22 -9.15 15.92
CA CYS A 382 -5.99 -8.07 15.32
C CYS A 382 -6.83 -8.63 14.17
N LYS A 383 -8.15 -8.41 14.21
CA LYS A 383 -9.06 -8.83 13.12
C LYS A 383 -8.69 -8.26 11.75
N TYR A 384 -7.87 -7.20 11.70
CA TYR A 384 -7.41 -6.55 10.49
C TYR A 384 -5.97 -6.95 10.08
N GLY A 385 -5.31 -7.84 10.82
CA GLY A 385 -3.96 -8.34 10.49
C GLY A 385 -2.96 -7.20 10.24
N ALA A 386 -2.07 -7.36 9.26
CA ALA A 386 -1.09 -6.33 8.92
C ALA A 386 -1.69 -5.05 8.27
N GLN A 387 -2.99 -5.04 7.97
CA GLN A 387 -3.71 -3.89 7.41
C GLN A 387 -4.44 -3.05 8.48
N CYS A 388 -4.13 -3.26 9.76
CA CYS A 388 -4.77 -2.49 10.81
C CYS A 388 -4.43 -1.00 10.74
N LYS A 389 -5.45 -0.14 10.71
CA LYS A 389 -5.27 1.33 10.71
C LYS A 389 -4.79 1.87 12.06
N ASP A 390 -5.01 1.10 13.11
CA ASP A 390 -4.62 1.40 14.49
C ASP A 390 -3.30 0.70 14.87
N ILE A 391 -2.51 0.23 13.90
CA ILE A 391 -1.27 -0.51 14.14
C ILE A 391 -0.17 0.32 14.82
N ASP A 392 -0.25 1.65 14.72
CA ASP A 392 0.63 2.59 15.44
C ASP A 392 -0.05 3.14 16.71
N ASN A 393 -1.31 2.77 16.96
CA ASN A 393 -2.05 3.20 18.13
C ASN A 393 -1.64 2.36 19.33
N ALA A 394 -0.94 2.99 20.28
CA ALA A 394 -0.46 2.36 21.50
C ALA A 394 -1.57 1.69 22.32
N LYS A 395 -2.82 2.18 22.27
CA LYS A 395 -3.98 1.59 22.94
C LYS A 395 -4.53 0.37 22.21
N HIS A 396 -4.48 0.37 20.89
CA HIS A 396 -4.91 -0.79 20.10
C HIS A 396 -3.90 -1.95 20.20
N ASN A 397 -2.61 -1.62 20.17
CA ASN A 397 -1.53 -2.58 20.40
C ASN A 397 -1.47 -3.12 21.84
N GLN A 398 -2.24 -2.54 22.78
CA GLN A 398 -2.46 -3.11 24.13
C GLN A 398 -3.34 -4.36 24.07
N GLU A 399 -4.30 -4.41 23.14
CA GLU A 399 -5.32 -5.46 23.07
C GLU A 399 -5.03 -6.46 21.94
N TYR A 400 -4.38 -6.01 20.85
CA TYR A 400 -4.24 -6.81 19.63
C TYR A 400 -2.79 -6.97 19.12
N GLU A 401 -2.44 -8.19 18.70
CA GLU A 401 -1.21 -8.55 18.01
C GLU A 401 -1.35 -8.43 16.49
N HIS A 402 -0.26 -8.03 15.83
CA HIS A 402 -0.19 -7.85 14.39
C HIS A 402 0.93 -8.73 13.79
N PRO A 403 0.81 -9.17 12.53
CA PRO A 403 1.75 -10.09 11.92
C PRO A 403 3.19 -9.55 11.81
N SER A 404 4.17 -10.45 11.70
CA SER A 404 5.59 -10.09 11.50
C SER A 404 5.85 -9.27 10.23
N PHE A 405 6.96 -8.52 10.18
CA PHE A 405 7.39 -7.87 8.93
C PHE A 405 7.78 -8.92 7.88
N CYS A 406 7.50 -8.61 6.62
CA CYS A 406 7.79 -9.50 5.50
C CYS A 406 9.28 -9.87 5.45
N PRO A 407 9.64 -11.16 5.37
CA PRO A 407 11.05 -11.60 5.35
C PRO A 407 11.82 -11.08 4.12
N ASN A 408 11.11 -10.73 3.05
CA ASN A 408 11.70 -10.15 1.84
C ASN A 408 12.02 -8.64 2.00
N GLY A 409 11.61 -8.00 3.10
CA GLY A 409 11.96 -6.63 3.46
C GLY A 409 11.70 -5.63 2.33
N SER A 410 12.72 -4.83 2.00
CA SER A 410 12.66 -3.84 0.92
C SER A 410 12.43 -4.43 -0.47
N ASN A 411 12.79 -5.70 -0.67
CA ASN A 411 12.74 -6.39 -1.96
C ASN A 411 11.41 -7.15 -2.16
N CYS A 412 10.46 -7.02 -1.24
CA CYS A 412 9.20 -7.73 -1.39
C CYS A 412 8.35 -7.16 -2.53
N GLU A 413 8.16 -7.94 -3.59
CA GLU A 413 7.28 -7.57 -4.73
C GLU A 413 5.86 -8.18 -4.63
N ASP A 414 5.61 -9.02 -3.61
CA ASP A 414 4.33 -9.71 -3.43
C ASP A 414 3.28 -8.75 -2.82
N THR A 415 2.25 -8.49 -3.61
CA THR A 415 1.14 -7.57 -3.29
C THR A 415 -0.18 -8.33 -3.20
N SER A 416 -0.16 -9.67 -3.07
CA SER A 416 -1.39 -10.44 -2.89
C SER A 416 -2.06 -10.10 -1.56
N ASP A 417 -3.39 -10.03 -1.57
CA ASP A 417 -4.17 -9.70 -0.37
C ASP A 417 -3.87 -10.66 0.78
N ASP A 418 -3.60 -11.93 0.48
CA ASP A 418 -3.21 -12.92 1.48
C ASP A 418 -1.84 -12.63 2.08
N HIS A 419 -0.87 -12.21 1.25
CA HIS A 419 0.46 -11.81 1.70
C HIS A 419 0.45 -10.50 2.50
N GLU A 420 -0.30 -9.50 2.06
CA GLU A 420 -0.43 -8.20 2.74
C GLU A 420 -1.24 -8.30 4.04
N LYS A 421 -2.11 -9.30 4.18
CA LYS A 421 -2.74 -9.62 5.47
C LYS A 421 -1.80 -10.39 6.40
N ALA A 422 -0.96 -11.26 5.85
CA ALA A 422 -0.07 -12.14 6.60
C ALA A 422 1.24 -11.48 7.05
N TYR A 423 1.68 -10.38 6.43
CA TYR A 423 2.94 -9.71 6.75
C TYR A 423 2.82 -8.19 6.73
N ARG A 424 3.52 -7.52 7.66
CA ARG A 424 3.74 -6.08 7.63
C ARG A 424 4.80 -5.71 6.60
N HIS A 425 4.69 -4.55 5.98
CA HIS A 425 5.64 -4.06 4.98
C HIS A 425 6.17 -2.67 5.35
N LEU A 426 7.41 -2.38 4.93
CA LEU A 426 7.94 -1.02 4.99
C LEU A 426 7.12 -0.08 4.09
N PRO A 427 7.05 1.23 4.39
CA PRO A 427 6.43 2.21 3.51
C PRO A 427 6.96 2.13 2.08
N SER A 428 6.07 2.27 1.09
CA SER A 428 6.44 2.25 -0.31
C SER A 428 7.37 3.42 -0.65
N CYS A 429 8.46 3.16 -1.36
CA CYS A 429 9.37 4.21 -1.81
C CYS A 429 8.63 5.16 -2.79
N PRO A 430 8.67 6.49 -2.58
CA PRO A 430 8.04 7.44 -3.49
C PRO A 430 8.59 7.40 -4.92
N SER A 431 9.82 6.91 -5.09
CA SER A 431 10.48 6.77 -6.40
C SER A 431 10.32 5.38 -7.02
N PHE A 432 9.59 4.47 -6.36
CA PHE A 432 9.31 3.09 -6.80
C PHE A 432 10.55 2.40 -7.42
N GLN A 433 10.41 1.76 -8.59
CA GLN A 433 11.52 1.09 -9.28
C GLN A 433 12.58 2.03 -9.87
N LYS A 434 12.29 3.33 -9.99
CA LYS A 434 13.25 4.34 -10.49
C LYS A 434 14.19 4.83 -9.37
N CYS A 435 14.03 4.36 -8.14
CA CYS A 435 14.85 4.75 -6.99
C CYS A 435 16.34 4.39 -7.16
N LEU A 436 17.19 5.41 -7.30
CA LEU A 436 18.63 5.22 -7.46
C LEU A 436 19.32 4.70 -6.18
N ALA A 437 18.85 5.12 -5.00
CA ALA A 437 19.37 4.68 -3.71
C ALA A 437 19.15 3.17 -3.49
N PHE A 438 18.01 2.65 -3.93
CA PHE A 438 17.72 1.21 -3.95
C PHE A 438 18.62 0.45 -4.92
N LYS A 439 18.77 0.96 -6.16
CA LYS A 439 19.68 0.36 -7.17
C LYS A 439 21.14 0.37 -6.73
N LYS A 440 21.54 1.31 -5.87
CA LYS A 440 22.87 1.39 -5.26
C LYS A 440 23.00 0.56 -3.97
N HIS A 441 21.94 -0.11 -3.53
CA HIS A 441 21.87 -0.85 -2.27
C HIS A 441 22.30 -0.03 -1.05
N GLU A 442 21.88 1.24 -0.98
CA GLU A 442 22.16 2.12 0.15
C GLU A 442 21.45 1.61 1.41
N LYS A 443 22.23 1.09 2.36
CA LYS A 443 21.73 0.36 3.54
C LYS A 443 20.64 1.11 4.31
N GLY A 444 20.87 2.39 4.63
CA GLY A 444 19.91 3.21 5.37
C GLY A 444 18.62 3.56 4.62
N HIS A 445 18.60 3.44 3.28
CA HIS A 445 17.39 3.62 2.45
C HIS A 445 16.60 2.31 2.36
N CYS A 446 17.28 1.20 2.10
CA CYS A 446 16.67 -0.13 2.01
C CYS A 446 16.09 -0.61 3.36
N GLU A 447 16.59 -0.11 4.49
CA GLU A 447 15.99 -0.39 5.80
C GLU A 447 14.68 0.38 6.04
N LYS A 448 14.39 1.42 5.25
CA LYS A 448 13.24 2.32 5.47
C LYS A 448 12.11 2.18 4.46
N PHE A 449 12.41 1.74 3.25
CA PHE A 449 11.42 1.72 2.16
C PHE A 449 11.35 0.38 1.46
N ARG A 450 10.12 0.01 1.09
CA ARG A 450 9.82 -1.11 0.19
C ARG A 450 9.77 -0.63 -1.25
N HIS A 451 10.30 -1.45 -2.16
CA HIS A 451 10.38 -1.15 -3.58
C HIS A 451 9.62 -2.22 -4.36
N TYR A 452 8.40 -1.88 -4.72
CA TYR A 452 7.55 -2.71 -5.56
C TYR A 452 6.77 -1.82 -6.52
N MET A 453 6.25 -2.43 -7.58
CA MET A 453 5.37 -1.75 -8.51
C MET A 453 3.94 -1.81 -7.96
N PRO A 454 3.30 -0.69 -7.59
CA PRO A 454 1.94 -0.68 -7.08
C PRO A 454 0.98 -1.31 -8.11
N ARG A 455 -0.04 -2.04 -7.64
CA ARG A 455 -1.06 -2.57 -8.55
C ARG A 455 -1.87 -1.42 -9.13
N CYS A 456 -2.25 -1.53 -10.39
CA CYS A 456 -3.24 -0.62 -10.96
C CYS A 456 -4.61 -0.84 -10.28
N ASP A 457 -5.20 0.22 -9.71
CA ASP A 457 -6.52 0.18 -9.04
C ASP A 457 -7.66 -0.30 -9.94
N HIS A 458 -7.45 -0.25 -11.26
CA HIS A 458 -8.42 -0.64 -12.25
C HIS A 458 -8.21 -2.07 -12.79
N GLY A 459 -7.10 -2.74 -12.45
CA GLY A 459 -6.82 -4.13 -12.89
C GLY A 459 -6.99 -4.33 -14.40
N SER A 460 -7.73 -5.36 -14.82
CA SER A 460 -8.05 -5.65 -16.22
C SER A 460 -8.94 -4.58 -16.89
N TYR A 461 -9.53 -3.68 -16.12
CA TYR A 461 -10.35 -2.55 -16.59
C TYR A 461 -9.55 -1.24 -16.68
N CYS A 462 -8.21 -1.31 -16.60
CA CYS A 462 -7.34 -0.14 -16.63
C CYS A 462 -7.64 0.76 -17.82
N VAL A 463 -8.18 1.95 -17.54
CA VAL A 463 -8.49 3.00 -18.53
C VAL A 463 -7.25 3.74 -19.00
N ASN A 464 -6.17 3.69 -18.21
CA ASN A 464 -4.87 4.31 -18.50
C ASN A 464 -3.93 3.37 -19.28
N PHE A 465 -4.46 2.35 -19.97
CA PHE A 465 -3.63 1.35 -20.66
C PHE A 465 -2.82 1.92 -21.84
N HIS A 466 -3.11 3.15 -22.26
CA HIS A 466 -2.33 3.89 -23.24
C HIS A 466 -1.25 4.79 -22.64
N ASP A 467 -1.31 5.07 -21.34
CA ASP A 467 -0.31 5.86 -20.63
C ASP A 467 0.90 4.96 -20.33
N ARG A 468 2.01 5.25 -21.04
CA ARG A 468 3.25 4.49 -20.92
C ARG A 468 3.87 4.62 -19.54
N GLU A 469 3.78 5.80 -18.92
CA GLU A 469 4.30 5.99 -17.58
C GLU A 469 3.47 5.21 -16.56
N HIS A 470 2.14 5.18 -16.73
CA HIS A 470 1.26 4.34 -15.91
C HIS A 470 1.56 2.84 -16.08
N ILE A 471 1.67 2.34 -17.32
CA ILE A 471 1.99 0.93 -17.59
C ILE A 471 3.38 0.53 -17.06
N GLU A 472 4.35 1.44 -17.05
CA GLU A 472 5.70 1.17 -16.52
C GLU A 472 5.79 1.31 -14.98
N ASN A 473 4.93 2.13 -14.37
CA ASN A 473 4.95 2.39 -12.92
C ASN A 473 3.94 1.56 -12.12
N TYR A 474 2.96 0.93 -12.76
CA TYR A 474 1.93 0.11 -12.11
C TYR A 474 1.90 -1.32 -12.65
N LYS A 475 1.62 -2.28 -11.78
CA LYS A 475 1.48 -3.70 -12.14
C LYS A 475 0.05 -3.96 -12.61
N HIS A 476 -0.09 -4.48 -13.82
CA HIS A 476 -1.35 -4.90 -14.42
C HIS A 476 -1.47 -6.44 -14.45
N PRO A 477 -2.69 -6.99 -14.48
CA PRO A 477 -2.91 -8.43 -14.68
C PRO A 477 -2.66 -8.87 -16.13
N PHE A 478 -2.42 -7.92 -17.04
CA PHE A 478 -2.18 -8.16 -18.45
C PHE A 478 -0.77 -7.71 -18.88
N PRO A 479 -0.17 -8.30 -19.94
CA PRO A 479 1.11 -7.85 -20.48
C PRO A 479 0.97 -6.48 -21.18
N ASN A 480 2.08 -5.84 -21.54
CA ASN A 480 2.06 -4.50 -22.15
C ASN A 480 1.00 -4.41 -23.27
N PRO A 481 0.15 -3.37 -23.27
CA PRO A 481 -0.88 -3.22 -24.30
C PRO A 481 -0.24 -3.11 -25.69
N CYS A 482 -0.84 -3.79 -26.68
CA CYS A 482 -0.43 -3.64 -28.05
C CYS A 482 -0.57 -2.16 -28.47
N PRO A 483 0.43 -1.56 -29.13
CA PRO A 483 0.30 -0.18 -29.64
C PRO A 483 -0.86 0.03 -30.62
N LEU A 484 -1.39 -1.06 -31.17
CA LEU A 484 -2.50 -1.12 -32.11
C LEU A 484 -3.78 -1.71 -31.46
N THR A 485 -3.89 -1.69 -30.13
CA THR A 485 -5.14 -1.95 -29.42
C THR A 485 -5.82 -0.60 -29.11
N PRO A 486 -7.15 -0.46 -29.03
CA PRO A 486 -8.20 -1.45 -29.26
C PRO A 486 -8.43 -1.86 -30.73
N TYR A 487 -7.86 -1.13 -31.70
CA TYR A 487 -8.17 -1.31 -33.11
C TYR A 487 -6.90 -1.42 -33.98
N HIS A 488 -6.93 -2.31 -35.00
CA HIS A 488 -5.93 -2.46 -36.08
C HIS A 488 -4.68 -3.29 -35.78
N CYS A 489 -4.70 -4.14 -34.76
CA CYS A 489 -3.75 -5.23 -34.70
C CYS A 489 -4.17 -6.35 -35.67
N SER A 490 -3.60 -6.37 -36.88
CA SER A 490 -3.92 -7.41 -37.89
C SER A 490 -3.53 -8.82 -37.43
N LEU A 491 -2.52 -8.93 -36.57
CA LEU A 491 -2.09 -10.21 -35.98
C LEU A 491 -3.14 -10.71 -34.99
N HIS A 492 -3.65 -9.83 -34.13
CA HIS A 492 -4.71 -10.16 -33.17
C HIS A 492 -6.04 -10.48 -33.85
N GLU A 493 -6.41 -9.75 -34.92
CA GLU A 493 -7.59 -10.05 -35.70
C GLU A 493 -7.51 -11.45 -36.35
N GLN A 494 -6.36 -11.84 -36.88
CA GLN A 494 -6.14 -13.19 -37.41
C GLN A 494 -6.21 -14.24 -36.29
N PHE A 495 -5.62 -13.95 -35.13
CA PHE A 495 -5.64 -14.82 -33.97
C PHE A 495 -7.06 -15.14 -33.48
N ILE A 496 -7.94 -14.14 -33.39
CA ILE A 496 -9.32 -14.32 -32.92
C ILE A 496 -10.30 -14.83 -33.99
N LEU A 497 -9.93 -14.75 -35.28
CA LEU A 497 -10.74 -15.29 -36.39
C LEU A 497 -10.42 -16.76 -36.67
N GLU A 498 -9.21 -17.22 -36.36
CA GLU A 498 -8.77 -18.59 -36.56
C GLU A 498 -9.31 -19.51 -35.45
N LYS A 499 -9.93 -20.63 -35.85
CA LYS A 499 -10.52 -21.58 -34.89
C LYS A 499 -9.53 -22.63 -34.39
N ASN A 500 -8.39 -22.78 -35.07
CA ASN A 500 -7.36 -23.75 -34.72
C ASN A 500 -6.02 -23.03 -34.48
N SER A 501 -5.59 -22.94 -33.22
CA SER A 501 -4.34 -22.26 -32.86
C SER A 501 -3.08 -22.85 -33.52
N ARG A 502 -3.14 -24.10 -34.00
CA ARG A 502 -2.02 -24.76 -34.72
C ARG A 502 -1.85 -24.33 -36.17
N SER A 503 -2.82 -23.60 -36.76
CA SER A 503 -2.70 -23.08 -38.14
C SER A 503 -2.17 -21.65 -38.21
N LEU A 504 -1.99 -20.97 -37.06
CA LEU A 504 -1.42 -19.63 -36.98
C LEU A 504 0.11 -19.68 -37.06
N SER A 505 0.74 -18.65 -37.65
CA SER A 505 2.19 -18.51 -37.66
C SER A 505 2.73 -18.23 -36.24
N ASP A 506 3.98 -18.60 -36.01
CA ASP A 506 4.66 -18.32 -34.72
C ASP A 506 4.67 -16.83 -34.39
N GLU A 507 4.75 -15.96 -35.39
CA GLU A 507 4.67 -14.50 -35.25
C GLU A 507 3.34 -14.04 -34.63
N ILE A 508 2.21 -14.59 -35.07
CA ILE A 508 0.88 -14.23 -34.57
C ILE A 508 0.70 -14.72 -33.12
N ASN A 509 1.09 -15.97 -32.86
CA ASN A 509 1.00 -16.57 -31.54
C ASN A 509 1.89 -15.83 -30.53
N GLN A 510 3.14 -15.51 -30.89
CA GLN A 510 4.02 -14.75 -30.01
C GLN A 510 3.53 -13.32 -29.78
N HIS A 511 3.03 -12.63 -30.80
CA HIS A 511 2.46 -11.29 -30.63
C HIS A 511 1.31 -11.28 -29.61
N CYS A 512 0.37 -12.21 -29.73
CA CYS A 512 -0.80 -12.29 -28.85
C CYS A 512 -0.47 -12.81 -27.44
N LEU A 513 0.68 -13.48 -27.27
CA LEU A 513 1.22 -13.83 -25.95
C LEU A 513 1.93 -12.66 -25.29
N ASN A 514 2.64 -11.84 -26.07
CA ASN A 514 3.49 -10.76 -25.56
C ASN A 514 2.76 -9.43 -25.35
N PHE A 515 1.65 -9.20 -26.06
CA PHE A 515 0.90 -7.95 -25.97
C PHE A 515 -0.56 -8.17 -25.61
N ALA A 516 -1.08 -7.34 -24.69
CA ALA A 516 -2.49 -7.34 -24.34
C ALA A 516 -3.32 -6.59 -25.38
N HIS A 517 -4.56 -7.03 -25.56
CA HIS A 517 -5.51 -6.39 -26.48
C HIS A 517 -6.82 -6.08 -25.76
N VAL A 518 -7.58 -5.11 -26.23
CA VAL A 518 -8.87 -4.77 -25.63
C VAL A 518 -9.86 -5.88 -25.98
N CYS A 519 -10.57 -6.37 -24.96
CA CYS A 519 -11.61 -7.38 -25.14
C CYS A 519 -12.69 -6.84 -26.07
N GLY A 520 -13.04 -7.62 -27.08
CA GLY A 520 -14.07 -7.24 -28.05
C GLY A 520 -15.45 -7.03 -27.44
N PHE A 521 -15.71 -7.50 -26.22
CA PHE A 521 -16.98 -7.36 -25.49
C PHE A 521 -16.90 -6.38 -24.31
N GLY A 522 -15.74 -5.73 -24.12
CA GLY A 522 -15.53 -4.74 -23.07
C GLY A 522 -15.95 -5.26 -21.69
N ARG A 523 -16.73 -4.46 -20.96
CA ARG A 523 -17.24 -4.81 -19.61
C ARG A 523 -18.26 -5.96 -19.61
N ASN A 524 -18.91 -6.25 -20.73
CA ASN A 524 -19.92 -7.32 -20.86
C ASN A 524 -19.32 -8.67 -21.31
N CYS A 525 -17.99 -8.82 -21.24
CA CYS A 525 -17.36 -10.10 -21.49
C CYS A 525 -17.87 -11.14 -20.50
N THR A 526 -18.33 -12.27 -21.02
CA THR A 526 -18.81 -13.43 -20.23
C THR A 526 -17.79 -14.58 -20.21
N ASP A 527 -16.57 -14.33 -20.74
CA ASP A 527 -15.50 -15.30 -20.74
C ASP A 527 -14.95 -15.49 -19.33
N ASN A 528 -14.87 -16.75 -18.89
CA ASN A 528 -14.41 -17.13 -17.55
C ASN A 528 -13.04 -17.80 -17.60
N ASP A 529 -12.37 -17.87 -18.76
CA ASP A 529 -11.02 -18.42 -18.89
C ASP A 529 -10.00 -17.52 -18.17
N PRO A 530 -9.23 -18.02 -17.18
CA PRO A 530 -8.17 -17.25 -16.52
C PRO A 530 -7.17 -16.64 -17.51
N LEU A 531 -6.83 -17.36 -18.59
CA LEU A 531 -5.89 -16.86 -19.59
C LEU A 531 -6.47 -15.69 -20.38
N HIS A 532 -7.79 -15.62 -20.56
CA HIS A 532 -8.45 -14.46 -21.15
C HIS A 532 -8.24 -13.21 -20.28
N TRP A 533 -8.48 -13.32 -18.98
CA TRP A 533 -8.34 -12.22 -18.03
C TRP A 533 -6.89 -11.73 -17.86
N GLU A 534 -5.92 -12.61 -18.10
CA GLU A 534 -4.49 -12.29 -18.13
C GLU A 534 -4.01 -11.66 -19.46
N LYS A 535 -4.81 -11.70 -20.53
CA LYS A 535 -4.39 -11.23 -21.87
C LYS A 535 -5.22 -10.09 -22.43
N TYR A 536 -6.37 -9.82 -21.84
CA TYR A 536 -7.32 -8.83 -22.34
C TYR A 536 -7.59 -7.68 -21.38
N ILE A 537 -7.90 -6.53 -21.96
CA ILE A 537 -8.25 -5.28 -21.28
C ILE A 537 -9.75 -5.02 -21.49
N HIS A 538 -10.54 -4.91 -20.43
CA HIS A 538 -12.00 -4.84 -20.51
C HIS A 538 -12.50 -3.40 -20.38
N VAL A 539 -12.34 -2.61 -21.44
CA VAL A 539 -12.73 -1.18 -21.43
C VAL A 539 -14.26 -1.04 -21.42
N PRO A 540 -14.86 -0.27 -20.49
CA PRO A 540 -16.30 -0.05 -20.43
C PRO A 540 -16.80 0.95 -21.49
N ARG A 541 -18.00 0.73 -22.05
CA ARG A 541 -18.73 1.66 -22.94
C ARG A 541 -20.17 1.89 -22.44
N CYS A 542 -20.86 2.85 -23.06
CA CYS A 542 -22.25 3.19 -22.75
C CYS A 542 -23.18 2.00 -23.05
N ILE A 543 -23.99 1.57 -22.08
CA ILE A 543 -24.91 0.44 -22.26
C ILE A 543 -26.17 0.91 -22.97
N CYS A 544 -26.59 0.20 -24.02
CA CYS A 544 -27.88 0.46 -24.66
C CYS A 544 -29.02 0.27 -23.66
N SER A 545 -29.86 1.29 -23.48
CA SER A 545 -31.03 1.26 -22.58
C SER A 545 -32.07 0.18 -22.91
N TYR A 546 -32.07 -0.32 -24.15
CA TYR A 546 -32.98 -1.38 -24.61
C TYR A 546 -32.37 -2.79 -24.59
N GLY A 547 -31.06 -2.92 -24.32
CA GLY A 547 -30.34 -4.20 -24.26
C GLY A 547 -30.60 -5.08 -25.49
N ASP A 548 -30.96 -6.34 -25.25
CA ASP A 548 -31.27 -7.34 -26.29
C ASP A 548 -32.53 -7.03 -27.13
N ARG A 549 -33.37 -6.10 -26.66
CA ARG A 549 -34.61 -5.68 -27.35
C ARG A 549 -34.40 -4.45 -28.22
N CYS A 550 -33.16 -4.03 -28.42
CA CYS A 550 -32.86 -2.88 -29.25
C CYS A 550 -33.29 -3.10 -30.70
N GLN A 551 -34.03 -2.16 -31.27
CA GLN A 551 -34.48 -2.21 -32.67
C GLN A 551 -33.45 -1.62 -33.64
N LYS A 552 -32.40 -0.98 -33.10
CA LYS A 552 -31.34 -0.27 -33.86
C LYS A 552 -30.12 -1.14 -34.16
N LEU A 553 -30.27 -2.47 -34.15
CA LEU A 553 -29.16 -3.41 -34.39
C LEU A 553 -28.65 -3.43 -35.85
N LEU A 554 -29.30 -2.70 -36.75
CA LEU A 554 -28.85 -2.50 -38.12
C LEU A 554 -28.22 -1.11 -38.34
N GLU A 555 -28.22 -0.24 -37.33
CA GLU A 555 -27.62 1.08 -37.37
C GLU A 555 -26.16 0.97 -36.90
N GLU A 556 -25.21 1.15 -37.83
CA GLU A 556 -23.78 1.02 -37.58
C GLU A 556 -23.28 2.00 -36.51
N ASP A 557 -23.74 3.26 -36.55
CA ASP A 557 -23.37 4.27 -35.56
C ASP A 557 -23.87 3.89 -34.16
N HIS A 558 -25.12 3.44 -34.04
CA HIS A 558 -25.69 2.95 -32.78
C HIS A 558 -24.88 1.78 -32.20
N LEU A 559 -24.49 0.81 -33.02
CA LEU A 559 -23.67 -0.33 -32.59
C LEU A 559 -22.21 0.02 -32.28
N ASN A 560 -21.69 1.13 -32.82
CA ASN A 560 -20.36 1.63 -32.48
C ASN A 560 -20.37 2.40 -31.14
N SER A 561 -21.48 3.09 -30.85
CA SER A 561 -21.65 3.94 -29.67
C SER A 561 -22.17 3.23 -28.42
N CYS A 562 -22.90 2.11 -28.58
CA CYS A 562 -23.57 1.42 -27.48
C CYS A 562 -23.16 -0.05 -27.34
N THR A 563 -22.88 -0.47 -26.12
CA THR A 563 -22.74 -1.87 -25.73
C THR A 563 -24.08 -2.57 -25.71
N HIS A 564 -24.12 -3.78 -26.26
CA HIS A 564 -25.26 -4.69 -26.22
C HIS A 564 -24.82 -6.05 -25.68
N PRO A 565 -25.69 -6.81 -24.99
CA PRO A 565 -25.35 -8.17 -24.59
C PRO A 565 -25.13 -9.05 -25.83
N ASN A 566 -24.10 -9.90 -25.79
CA ASN A 566 -23.72 -10.85 -26.85
C ASN A 566 -23.31 -10.22 -28.21
N ILE A 567 -23.09 -8.91 -28.29
CA ILE A 567 -22.52 -8.22 -29.46
C ILE A 567 -21.17 -7.67 -29.05
N ARG A 568 -20.17 -7.80 -29.94
CA ARG A 568 -18.86 -7.22 -29.71
C ARG A 568 -18.95 -5.70 -29.79
N ASP A 569 -18.50 -5.00 -28.76
CA ASP A 569 -18.21 -3.57 -28.79
C ASP A 569 -17.18 -3.24 -29.90
N ILE A 570 -16.21 -4.12 -30.11
CA ILE A 570 -15.23 -4.04 -31.19
C ILE A 570 -15.52 -5.15 -32.22
N ARG A 571 -16.37 -4.82 -33.19
CA ARG A 571 -16.75 -5.68 -34.32
C ARG A 571 -15.64 -5.75 -35.38
N PHE A 572 -15.55 -6.87 -36.07
CA PHE A 572 -14.55 -7.10 -37.11
C PHE A 572 -14.76 -6.19 -38.31
N LEU A 573 -13.71 -5.74 -38.98
CA LEU A 573 -13.90 -5.01 -40.23
C LEU A 573 -14.46 -5.95 -41.32
N CYS A 574 -15.56 -5.56 -41.96
CA CYS A 574 -16.09 -6.28 -43.11
C CYS A 574 -15.15 -6.13 -44.32
N LYS A 575 -14.77 -7.24 -44.95
CA LYS A 575 -13.86 -7.24 -46.12
C LYS A 575 -14.45 -6.50 -47.32
N ASP A 576 -15.78 -6.53 -47.45
CA ASP A 576 -16.51 -5.94 -48.56
C ASP A 576 -17.03 -4.54 -48.24
N ALA A 577 -16.74 -4.01 -47.03
CA ALA A 577 -17.09 -2.66 -46.58
C ALA A 577 -18.53 -2.26 -46.96
N ASP A 578 -18.72 -1.15 -47.66
CA ASP A 578 -20.00 -0.61 -48.12
C ASP A 578 -20.71 -1.50 -49.17
N LYS A 579 -19.94 -2.33 -49.88
CA LYS A 579 -20.41 -3.26 -50.92
C LYS A 579 -20.88 -4.61 -50.36
N CYS A 580 -20.85 -4.81 -49.03
CA CYS A 580 -21.30 -6.04 -48.41
C CYS A 580 -22.80 -6.30 -48.64
N HIS A 581 -23.13 -7.42 -49.29
CA HIS A 581 -24.52 -7.86 -49.50
C HIS A 581 -25.23 -8.33 -48.22
N ASP A 582 -24.46 -8.64 -47.17
CA ASP A 582 -24.98 -9.17 -45.91
C ASP A 582 -25.27 -8.08 -44.85
N ARG A 583 -25.08 -6.80 -45.19
CA ARG A 583 -25.30 -5.65 -44.29
C ARG A 583 -26.72 -5.51 -43.73
N HIS A 584 -27.70 -6.20 -44.31
CA HIS A 584 -29.09 -6.22 -43.84
C HIS A 584 -29.40 -7.39 -42.91
N LYS A 585 -28.44 -8.29 -42.68
CA LYS A 585 -28.61 -9.49 -41.85
C LYS A 585 -28.12 -9.18 -40.43
N PRO A 586 -28.99 -9.20 -39.41
CA PRO A 586 -28.61 -8.89 -38.02
C PRO A 586 -27.42 -9.71 -37.50
N LYS A 587 -27.35 -11.01 -37.85
CA LYS A 587 -26.23 -11.90 -37.48
C LYS A 587 -24.88 -11.50 -38.09
N HIS A 588 -24.89 -10.83 -39.23
CA HIS A 588 -23.69 -10.36 -39.90
C HIS A 588 -23.23 -9.04 -39.28
N VAL A 589 -24.15 -8.09 -39.13
CA VAL A 589 -23.89 -6.75 -38.55
C VAL A 589 -23.50 -6.82 -37.08
N SER A 590 -23.96 -7.82 -36.33
CA SER A 590 -23.51 -8.08 -34.95
C SER A 590 -22.05 -8.55 -34.86
N LYS A 591 -21.47 -9.04 -35.96
CA LYS A 591 -20.11 -9.58 -36.02
C LYS A 591 -19.15 -8.66 -36.74
N PHE A 592 -19.60 -8.01 -37.81
CA PHE A 592 -18.80 -7.17 -38.68
C PHE A 592 -19.31 -5.72 -38.69
N ARG A 593 -18.37 -4.76 -38.63
CA ARG A 593 -18.61 -3.34 -38.89
C ARG A 593 -18.36 -3.04 -40.36
N HIS A 594 -19.23 -2.21 -40.94
CA HIS A 594 -19.12 -1.78 -42.33
C HIS A 594 -18.66 -0.32 -42.37
N VAL A 595 -17.53 -0.09 -43.01
CA VAL A 595 -17.02 1.25 -43.31
C VAL A 595 -17.59 1.71 -44.66
N ILE A 596 -17.90 3.00 -44.81
CA ILE A 596 -18.54 3.53 -46.04
C ILE A 596 -17.50 3.67 -47.16
N THR A 597 -16.25 3.99 -46.82
CA THR A 597 -15.09 3.94 -47.74
C THR A 597 -13.84 3.36 -47.04
N LEU A 598 -12.80 2.98 -47.81
CA LEU A 598 -11.48 2.58 -47.28
C LEU A 598 -10.79 3.71 -46.46
N GLU A 599 -11.30 4.93 -46.51
CA GLU A 599 -10.79 6.10 -45.79
C GLU A 599 -11.42 6.24 -44.40
N ASP A 600 -12.50 5.51 -44.10
CA ASP A 600 -13.21 5.53 -42.82
C ASP A 600 -12.58 4.61 -41.75
N SER A 601 -11.27 4.33 -41.85
CA SER A 601 -10.56 3.40 -40.96
C SER A 601 -9.83 4.10 -39.80
N GLY A 602 -10.23 5.32 -39.45
CA GLY A 602 -9.40 6.29 -38.76
C GLY A 602 -9.02 5.91 -37.34
N ILE A 603 -7.78 5.48 -37.12
CA ILE A 603 -7.22 5.46 -35.76
C ILE A 603 -6.81 6.88 -35.41
N VAL A 604 -7.37 7.40 -34.33
CA VAL A 604 -6.86 8.64 -33.72
C VAL A 604 -5.54 8.30 -33.03
N ARG A 605 -4.47 8.95 -33.48
CA ARG A 605 -3.14 8.71 -32.91
C ARG A 605 -3.02 9.37 -31.54
N TYR A 606 -2.41 8.65 -30.61
CA TYR A 606 -2.04 9.16 -29.29
C TYR A 606 -0.70 9.90 -29.34
N TYR A 607 -0.70 11.12 -28.81
CA TYR A 607 0.40 12.09 -28.76
C TYR A 607 0.80 12.47 -27.33
N ASN A 608 0.17 11.89 -26.31
CA ASN A 608 0.44 12.15 -24.90
C ASN A 608 0.29 13.64 -24.51
N LEU A 609 -0.78 14.28 -24.99
CA LEU A 609 -1.03 15.71 -24.76
C LEU A 609 -1.41 16.02 -23.30
N ASN A 610 -1.82 15.01 -22.54
CA ASN A 610 -2.32 15.13 -21.17
C ASN A 610 -1.35 14.54 -20.12
N GLU A 611 -0.08 14.31 -20.48
CA GLU A 611 0.90 13.56 -19.65
C GLU A 611 1.05 14.06 -18.21
N ASN A 612 0.83 15.35 -17.97
CA ASN A 612 0.99 16.00 -16.67
C ASN A 612 -0.34 16.36 -15.99
N ILE A 613 -1.46 15.72 -16.37
CA ILE A 613 -2.80 16.05 -15.87
C ILE A 613 -3.36 14.91 -15.05
N ASP A 614 -3.67 15.18 -13.78
CA ASP A 614 -4.38 14.25 -12.91
C ASP A 614 -5.90 14.50 -12.97
N PHE A 615 -6.56 13.84 -13.91
CA PHE A 615 -8.01 14.01 -14.09
C PHE A 615 -8.84 13.53 -12.90
N VAL A 616 -8.36 12.56 -12.13
CA VAL A 616 -9.08 12.03 -10.95
C VAL A 616 -9.05 13.06 -9.83
N GLN A 617 -7.87 13.63 -9.55
CA GLN A 617 -7.75 14.67 -8.54
C GLN A 617 -8.48 15.94 -8.97
N ASN A 618 -8.35 16.36 -10.23
CA ASN A 618 -9.08 17.51 -10.77
C ASN A 618 -10.61 17.34 -10.59
N GLN A 619 -11.14 16.15 -10.87
CA GLN A 619 -12.57 15.86 -10.69
C GLN A 619 -13.01 16.00 -9.23
N LYS A 620 -12.21 15.47 -8.29
CA LYS A 620 -12.48 15.60 -6.85
C LYS A 620 -12.47 17.08 -6.44
N ASP A 621 -11.44 17.81 -6.82
CA ASP A 621 -11.27 19.21 -6.48
C ASP A 621 -12.43 20.07 -7.01
N ASN A 622 -12.84 19.87 -8.27
CA ASN A 622 -13.98 20.57 -8.86
C ASN A 622 -15.28 20.33 -8.07
N VAL A 623 -15.57 19.07 -7.72
CA VAL A 623 -16.76 18.72 -6.92
C VAL A 623 -16.70 19.36 -5.53
N GLU A 624 -15.52 19.35 -4.91
CA GLU A 624 -15.34 19.89 -3.57
C GLU A 624 -15.45 21.41 -3.53
N HIS A 625 -14.91 22.11 -4.53
CA HIS A 625 -15.04 23.56 -4.65
C HIS A 625 -16.51 23.99 -4.67
N VAL A 626 -17.33 23.39 -5.53
CA VAL A 626 -18.76 23.68 -5.61
C VAL A 626 -19.44 23.37 -4.27
N SER A 627 -19.19 22.19 -3.72
CA SER A 627 -19.82 21.74 -2.48
C SER A 627 -19.52 22.69 -1.31
N ARG A 628 -18.25 23.05 -1.09
CA ARG A 628 -17.84 23.99 -0.03
C ARG A 628 -18.50 25.36 -0.21
N TYR A 629 -18.63 25.83 -1.44
CA TYR A 629 -19.25 27.13 -1.72
C TYR A 629 -20.76 27.13 -1.46
N VAL A 630 -21.47 26.10 -1.91
CA VAL A 630 -22.90 25.88 -1.65
C VAL A 630 -23.20 25.88 -0.16
N GLU A 631 -22.35 25.20 0.64
CA GLU A 631 -22.47 25.18 2.09
C GLU A 631 -22.21 26.54 2.73
N LYS A 632 -21.12 27.20 2.33
CA LYS A 632 -20.73 28.51 2.85
C LYS A 632 -21.79 29.58 2.57
N GLU A 633 -22.33 29.62 1.36
CA GLU A 633 -23.33 30.60 0.92
C GLU A 633 -24.77 30.20 1.27
N LYS A 634 -24.95 29.06 1.97
CA LYS A 634 -26.23 28.52 2.43
C LYS A 634 -27.26 28.38 1.31
N TRP A 635 -26.83 27.85 0.17
CA TRP A 635 -27.75 27.54 -0.91
C TRP A 635 -28.64 26.36 -0.54
N GLU A 636 -29.86 26.35 -1.08
CA GLU A 636 -30.73 25.18 -0.96
C GLU A 636 -30.06 23.97 -1.62
N ARG A 637 -30.03 22.85 -0.91
CA ARG A 637 -29.36 21.61 -1.35
C ARG A 637 -30.29 20.80 -2.26
N LEU A 638 -29.69 19.90 -3.03
CA LEU A 638 -30.42 18.94 -3.86
C LEU A 638 -31.42 18.13 -2.99
N PRO A 639 -32.72 18.11 -3.32
CA PRO A 639 -33.75 17.45 -2.50
C PRO A 639 -33.50 15.95 -2.27
N SER A 640 -32.92 15.26 -3.25
CA SER A 640 -32.59 13.83 -3.21
C SER A 640 -31.19 13.52 -2.67
N GLY A 641 -30.38 14.54 -2.39
CA GLY A 641 -28.96 14.39 -2.02
C GLY A 641 -28.03 14.03 -3.20
N SER A 642 -28.55 13.90 -4.43
CA SER A 642 -27.77 13.61 -5.64
C SER A 642 -28.27 14.40 -6.85
N VAL A 643 -27.43 14.57 -7.87
CA VAL A 643 -27.83 15.23 -9.12
C VAL A 643 -28.96 14.44 -9.80
N PRO A 644 -29.98 15.10 -10.38
CA PRO A 644 -31.03 14.45 -11.17
C PRO A 644 -30.48 13.58 -12.30
N GLN A 645 -31.00 12.35 -12.42
CA GLN A 645 -30.52 11.37 -13.41
C GLN A 645 -30.74 11.84 -14.86
N GLU A 646 -31.74 12.67 -15.11
CA GLU A 646 -32.01 13.26 -16.41
C GLU A 646 -30.85 14.15 -16.89
N ILE A 647 -30.32 15.01 -16.01
CA ILE A 647 -29.17 15.88 -16.32
C ILE A 647 -27.91 15.04 -16.57
N ILE A 648 -27.70 13.99 -15.75
CA ILE A 648 -26.60 13.04 -15.93
C ILE A 648 -26.71 12.34 -17.30
N ASN A 649 -27.91 11.89 -17.67
CA ASN A 649 -28.14 11.24 -18.95
C ASN A 649 -27.94 12.20 -20.12
N TRP A 650 -28.37 13.45 -20.01
CA TRP A 650 -28.14 14.46 -21.03
C TRP A 650 -26.63 14.79 -21.19
N ILE A 651 -25.87 14.91 -20.10
CA ILE A 651 -24.41 15.07 -20.19
C ILE A 651 -23.76 13.85 -20.87
N ARG A 652 -24.37 12.67 -20.80
CA ARG A 652 -23.94 11.47 -21.53
C ARG A 652 -24.31 11.47 -23.01
N THR A 653 -25.15 12.39 -23.50
CA THR A 653 -25.53 12.49 -24.92
C THR A 653 -24.87 13.64 -25.68
N VAL A 654 -24.41 14.70 -25.00
CA VAL A 654 -23.76 15.85 -25.67
C VAL A 654 -22.57 15.44 -26.56
N ARG A 655 -22.46 16.03 -27.75
CA ARG A 655 -21.41 15.73 -28.74
C ARG A 655 -20.46 16.93 -28.90
N PRO A 656 -19.17 16.72 -29.20
CA PRO A 656 -18.28 17.82 -29.53
C PRO A 656 -18.70 18.47 -30.86
N VAL A 657 -18.80 19.79 -30.88
CA VAL A 657 -19.16 20.58 -32.05
C VAL A 657 -18.04 21.58 -32.34
N HIS A 658 -17.47 21.51 -33.54
CA HIS A 658 -16.51 22.48 -34.05
C HIS A 658 -17.17 23.39 -35.07
N ARG A 659 -16.73 24.64 -35.13
CA ARG A 659 -17.11 25.57 -36.19
C ARG A 659 -15.87 26.04 -36.94
N CYS A 660 -15.96 26.08 -38.26
CA CYS A 660 -14.86 26.56 -39.10
C CYS A 660 -15.38 27.32 -40.33
N ARG A 661 -14.47 28.05 -40.96
CA ARG A 661 -14.72 28.75 -42.23
C ARG A 661 -14.55 27.81 -43.43
N PRO A 662 -15.17 28.12 -44.59
CA PRO A 662 -15.13 27.27 -45.77
C PRO A 662 -13.72 26.87 -46.22
N GLU A 663 -12.73 27.75 -46.05
CA GLU A 663 -11.35 27.48 -46.50
C GLU A 663 -10.63 26.48 -45.61
N ILE A 664 -10.86 26.54 -44.30
CA ILE A 664 -10.36 25.54 -43.34
C ILE A 664 -11.10 24.22 -43.55
N PHE A 665 -12.41 24.28 -43.76
CA PHE A 665 -13.24 23.10 -44.06
C PHE A 665 -12.76 22.37 -45.31
N GLU A 666 -12.46 23.09 -46.39
CA GLU A 666 -11.89 22.49 -47.60
C GLU A 666 -10.53 21.82 -47.36
N SER A 667 -9.66 22.47 -46.56
CA SER A 667 -8.34 21.93 -46.21
C SER A 667 -8.43 20.61 -45.43
N ILE A 668 -9.36 20.49 -44.47
CA ILE A 668 -9.59 19.27 -43.69
C ILE A 668 -9.75 18.03 -44.59
N PHE A 669 -10.50 18.15 -45.69
CA PHE A 669 -10.72 17.03 -46.61
C PHE A 669 -9.52 16.71 -47.48
N LEU A 670 -8.82 17.73 -47.97
CA LEU A 670 -7.64 17.53 -48.80
C LEU A 670 -6.51 16.84 -48.02
N HIS A 671 -6.43 17.10 -46.71
CA HIS A 671 -5.49 16.42 -45.82
C HIS A 671 -5.98 15.06 -45.28
N GLY A 672 -7.29 14.80 -45.34
CA GLY A 672 -7.88 13.54 -44.88
C GLY A 672 -8.07 13.45 -43.36
N HIS A 673 -7.99 14.57 -42.64
CA HIS A 673 -8.20 14.62 -41.18
C HIS A 673 -8.46 16.06 -40.71
N VAL A 674 -9.18 16.21 -39.59
CA VAL A 674 -9.20 17.45 -38.80
C VAL A 674 -7.90 17.53 -38.02
N MET A 675 -7.37 18.73 -37.83
CA MET A 675 -6.03 18.92 -37.25
C MET A 675 -6.00 20.11 -36.31
N SER A 676 -5.12 20.07 -35.31
CA SER A 676 -4.90 21.18 -34.39
C SER A 676 -4.20 22.35 -35.06
N ARG A 677 -4.24 23.52 -34.42
CA ARG A 677 -3.52 24.71 -34.87
C ARG A 677 -2.01 24.46 -34.97
N ASP A 678 -1.43 23.77 -34.01
CA ASP A 678 -0.01 23.41 -33.99
C ASP A 678 0.38 22.53 -35.18
N TYR A 679 -0.47 21.58 -35.55
CA TYR A 679 -0.24 20.75 -36.73
C TYR A 679 -0.34 21.57 -38.02
N MET A 680 -1.32 22.48 -38.11
CA MET A 680 -1.43 23.41 -39.23
C MET A 680 -0.16 24.26 -39.38
N ASP A 681 0.39 24.80 -38.28
CA ASP A 681 1.63 25.59 -38.30
C ASP A 681 2.82 24.78 -38.89
N GLN A 682 2.90 23.47 -38.63
CA GLN A 682 3.97 22.60 -39.14
C GLN A 682 3.87 22.31 -40.65
N LEU A 683 2.69 22.46 -41.26
CA LEU A 683 2.49 22.26 -42.70
C LEU A 683 3.15 23.35 -43.57
N GLN A 684 3.84 24.31 -42.97
CA GLN A 684 4.74 25.24 -43.68
C GLN A 684 6.04 24.57 -44.14
N ASP A 685 6.46 23.49 -43.46
CA ASP A 685 7.67 22.74 -43.79
C ASP A 685 7.37 21.63 -44.82
N PRO A 686 7.97 21.70 -46.04
CA PRO A 686 7.76 20.67 -47.06
C PRO A 686 8.19 19.26 -46.61
N ILE A 687 9.15 19.13 -45.69
CA ILE A 687 9.57 17.81 -45.16
C ILE A 687 8.50 17.22 -44.24
N PHE A 688 7.87 18.06 -43.42
CA PHE A 688 6.74 17.69 -42.60
C PHE A 688 5.52 17.30 -43.45
N VAL A 689 5.24 18.07 -44.51
CA VAL A 689 4.17 17.76 -45.47
C VAL A 689 4.42 16.40 -46.14
N ALA A 690 5.64 16.13 -46.61
CA ALA A 690 6.00 14.83 -47.18
C ALA A 690 5.83 13.67 -46.19
N THR A 691 6.15 13.90 -44.92
CA THR A 691 5.93 12.92 -43.85
C THR A 691 4.44 12.66 -43.64
N SER A 692 3.62 13.70 -43.71
CA SER A 692 2.16 13.63 -43.58
C SER A 692 1.54 12.87 -44.75
N VAL A 693 1.99 13.12 -45.98
CA VAL A 693 1.59 12.35 -47.18
C VAL A 693 1.92 10.87 -47.01
N PHE A 694 3.12 10.54 -46.53
CA PHE A 694 3.50 9.14 -46.33
C PHE A 694 2.59 8.45 -45.29
N GLN A 695 2.10 9.18 -44.29
CA GLN A 695 1.19 8.66 -43.25
C GLN A 695 -0.29 8.61 -43.68
N HIS A 696 -0.63 9.16 -44.84
CA HIS A 696 -2.01 9.18 -45.34
C HIS A 696 -2.56 7.75 -45.53
N SER A 697 -3.83 7.54 -45.17
CA SER A 697 -4.48 6.22 -45.12
C SER A 697 -4.35 5.44 -46.43
N GLN A 698 -4.61 6.10 -47.57
CA GLN A 698 -4.47 5.49 -48.90
C GLN A 698 -3.03 5.06 -49.24
N ILE A 699 -2.02 5.75 -48.70
CA ILE A 699 -0.61 5.39 -48.92
C ILE A 699 -0.23 4.22 -48.00
N GLN A 700 -0.68 4.23 -46.75
CA GLN A 700 -0.43 3.15 -45.78
C GLN A 700 -1.08 1.80 -46.16
N GLN A 701 -2.09 1.81 -47.05
CA GLN A 701 -2.73 0.60 -47.55
C GLN A 701 -1.90 -0.15 -48.62
N ILE A 702 -0.89 0.49 -49.21
CA ILE A 702 -0.01 -0.11 -50.21
C ILE A 702 0.85 -1.20 -49.55
N LYS A 703 0.55 -2.47 -49.85
CA LYS A 703 1.09 -3.66 -49.14
C LYS A 703 2.62 -3.68 -49.09
N TYR A 704 3.29 -3.31 -50.18
CA TYR A 704 4.74 -3.37 -50.30
C TYR A 704 5.49 -2.26 -49.53
N LEU A 705 4.80 -1.19 -49.13
CA LEU A 705 5.39 -0.14 -48.28
C LEU A 705 5.61 -0.59 -46.82
N LYS A 706 5.17 -1.80 -46.45
CA LYS A 706 5.52 -2.44 -45.17
C LYS A 706 6.97 -2.97 -45.14
N GLY A 707 7.62 -3.12 -46.30
CA GLY A 707 9.01 -3.56 -46.39
C GLY A 707 10.01 -2.40 -46.27
N LYS A 708 11.07 -2.56 -45.45
CA LYS A 708 12.05 -1.49 -45.13
C LYS A 708 12.64 -0.77 -46.35
N LYS A 709 12.89 -1.48 -47.45
CA LYS A 709 13.55 -0.93 -48.65
C LYS A 709 12.59 -0.10 -49.50
N CYS A 710 11.44 -0.67 -49.88
CA CYS A 710 10.42 0.03 -50.68
C CYS A 710 9.86 1.27 -49.95
N ALA A 711 9.67 1.17 -48.62
CA ALA A 711 9.28 2.31 -47.79
C ALA A 711 10.26 3.49 -47.86
N LYS A 712 11.56 3.21 -47.90
CA LYS A 712 12.60 4.24 -48.01
C LYS A 712 12.54 4.95 -49.36
N ASP A 713 12.48 4.18 -50.45
CA ASP A 713 12.41 4.74 -51.80
C ASP A 713 11.13 5.57 -52.03
N ALA A 714 9.99 5.13 -51.47
CA ALA A 714 8.73 5.86 -51.51
C ALA A 714 8.77 7.17 -50.70
N LYS A 715 9.41 7.20 -49.52
CA LYS A 715 9.61 8.43 -48.74
C LYS A 715 10.42 9.47 -49.51
N GLU A 716 11.53 9.04 -50.12
CA GLU A 716 12.39 9.93 -50.92
C GLU A 716 11.66 10.44 -52.17
N TYR A 717 10.82 9.61 -52.81
CA TYR A 717 9.97 10.00 -53.93
C TYR A 717 8.95 11.08 -53.55
N ILE A 718 8.21 10.86 -52.45
CA ILE A 718 7.21 11.80 -51.94
C ILE A 718 7.86 13.12 -51.51
N GLN A 719 9.00 13.06 -50.81
CA GLN A 719 9.75 14.27 -50.43
C GLN A 719 10.12 15.10 -51.65
N ALA A 720 10.61 14.47 -52.71
CA ALA A 720 10.99 15.17 -53.93
C ALA A 720 9.79 15.82 -54.63
N LEU A 721 8.64 15.13 -54.70
CA LEU A 721 7.39 15.66 -55.25
C LEU A 721 6.87 16.88 -54.47
N VAL A 722 6.86 16.79 -53.14
CA VAL A 722 6.39 17.89 -52.27
C VAL A 722 7.30 19.11 -52.38
N ILE A 723 8.62 18.91 -52.35
CA ILE A 723 9.59 20.00 -52.52
C ILE A 723 9.40 20.68 -53.88
N GLU A 724 9.21 19.91 -54.96
CA GLU A 724 8.96 20.48 -56.29
C GLU A 724 7.70 21.37 -56.32
N GLU A 725 6.61 20.98 -55.66
CA GLU A 725 5.41 21.82 -55.56
C GLU A 725 5.65 23.10 -54.75
N PHE A 726 6.41 23.03 -53.66
CA PHE A 726 6.75 24.20 -52.83
C PHE A 726 7.71 25.18 -53.55
N GLU A 727 8.53 24.70 -54.48
CA GLU A 727 9.48 25.52 -55.26
C GLU A 727 8.84 26.21 -56.49
N LYS A 728 7.57 25.90 -56.84
CA LYS A 728 6.91 26.52 -58.00
C LYS A 728 6.74 28.04 -57.84
N PRO A 729 6.94 28.85 -58.91
CA PRO A 729 6.75 30.30 -58.87
C PRO A 729 5.32 30.67 -58.50
N ARG A 730 5.15 31.64 -57.60
CA ARG A 730 3.84 32.09 -57.10
C ARG A 730 3.58 33.57 -57.42
N PRO A 731 2.31 34.00 -57.55
CA PRO A 731 1.96 35.42 -57.69
C PRO A 731 2.49 36.25 -56.51
N LEU A 732 2.89 37.50 -56.77
CA LEU A 732 3.44 38.41 -55.75
C LEU A 732 2.53 38.54 -54.52
N GLY A 733 3.06 38.29 -53.32
CA GLY A 733 2.39 38.53 -52.04
C GLY A 733 2.27 37.33 -51.09
N VAL A 734 2.69 36.12 -51.50
CA VAL A 734 2.65 34.91 -50.64
C VAL A 734 4.07 34.56 -50.15
N THR A 735 4.39 34.88 -48.91
CA THR A 735 5.63 34.44 -48.23
C THR A 735 5.34 33.25 -47.32
N ILE A 736 5.94 32.09 -47.61
CA ILE A 736 6.04 30.97 -46.67
C ILE A 736 7.43 31.06 -46.02
N ALA A 737 7.50 31.17 -44.70
CA ALA A 737 8.78 31.20 -43.98
C ALA A 737 9.37 29.78 -43.92
N GLY A 738 10.58 29.59 -44.46
CA GLY A 738 11.32 28.33 -44.32
C GLY A 738 12.06 27.87 -45.57
N THR A 739 13.01 28.66 -46.07
CA THR A 739 14.08 28.13 -46.92
C THR A 739 15.26 27.68 -46.06
N THR A 740 15.66 26.42 -46.30
CA THR A 740 16.98 25.78 -46.06
C THR A 740 17.48 25.53 -44.63
N LYS A 741 17.52 24.24 -44.25
CA LYS A 741 18.76 23.45 -43.99
C LYS A 741 18.41 21.99 -43.68
N ILE A 742 18.83 21.08 -44.56
CA ILE A 742 18.77 19.63 -44.36
C ILE A 742 19.83 19.28 -43.30
N ASP A 743 19.38 18.86 -42.11
CA ASP A 743 20.26 18.41 -41.03
C ASP A 743 20.60 16.93 -41.23
N THR A 744 21.80 16.66 -41.73
CA THR A 744 22.33 15.32 -41.97
C THR A 744 23.08 14.83 -40.73
N THR A 745 22.39 14.20 -39.79
CA THR A 745 23.02 13.28 -38.81
C THR A 745 22.93 11.84 -39.31
N SER A 746 23.68 11.56 -40.37
CA SER A 746 24.26 10.24 -40.65
C SER A 746 25.36 10.49 -41.68
N GLY A 747 26.62 10.34 -41.28
CA GLY A 747 27.76 10.57 -42.15
C GLY A 747 27.71 9.65 -43.36
N GLU A 748 27.40 10.24 -44.52
CA GLU A 748 27.85 9.83 -45.85
C GLU A 748 27.40 10.91 -46.86
N THR A 749 28.35 11.71 -47.33
CA THR A 749 28.18 12.73 -48.37
C THR A 749 27.77 12.10 -49.69
N TYR A 750 26.49 12.25 -50.08
CA TYR A 750 26.03 12.07 -51.46
C TYR A 750 25.53 13.41 -52.02
N LYS A 751 26.14 13.84 -53.14
CA LYS A 751 25.74 15.00 -53.96
C LYS A 751 24.22 14.92 -54.29
N LEU A 752 23.44 15.91 -53.87
CA LEU A 752 22.01 16.02 -54.19
C LEU A 752 21.81 16.30 -55.70
N LYS A 753 21.09 15.39 -56.38
CA LYS A 753 20.48 15.59 -57.70
C LYS A 753 19.29 16.55 -57.57
N SER A 754 18.90 17.24 -58.65
CA SER A 754 17.72 18.13 -58.63
C SER A 754 16.44 17.34 -58.26
N PRO A 755 15.41 17.95 -57.60
CA PRO A 755 14.17 17.26 -57.24
C PRO A 755 13.56 16.49 -58.42
N LYS A 756 13.57 17.07 -59.62
CA LYS A 756 13.11 16.44 -60.88
C LYS A 756 13.87 15.16 -61.25
N GLU A 757 15.18 15.14 -61.08
CA GLU A 757 16.00 13.95 -61.33
C GLU A 757 15.75 12.87 -60.28
N LEU A 758 15.52 13.27 -59.02
CA LEU A 758 15.24 12.33 -57.94
C LEU A 758 13.86 11.67 -58.11
N ILE A 759 12.83 12.44 -58.50
CA ILE A 759 11.50 11.94 -58.86
C ILE A 759 11.62 10.88 -59.96
N LYS A 760 12.28 11.21 -61.08
CA LYS A 760 12.45 10.28 -62.21
C LYS A 760 13.17 8.98 -61.81
N ASN A 761 14.24 9.09 -61.02
CA ASN A 761 15.01 7.92 -60.60
C ASN A 761 14.22 7.02 -59.64
N LYS A 762 13.48 7.61 -58.69
CA LYS A 762 12.72 6.85 -57.69
C LYS A 762 11.43 6.27 -58.25
N GLU A 763 10.78 6.96 -59.19
CA GLU A 763 9.61 6.45 -59.92
C GLU A 763 9.96 5.14 -60.65
N VAL A 764 11.09 5.09 -61.37
CA VAL A 764 11.57 3.86 -62.04
C VAL A 764 11.81 2.71 -61.05
N ILE A 765 12.36 3.00 -59.87
CA ILE A 765 12.61 1.98 -58.85
C ILE A 765 11.29 1.45 -58.28
N LEU A 766 10.34 2.34 -58.01
CA LEU A 766 9.04 2.00 -57.46
C LEU A 766 8.16 1.26 -58.48
N SER A 767 8.23 1.59 -59.77
CA SER A 767 7.50 0.90 -60.86
C SER A 767 7.91 -0.56 -61.04
N ASN A 768 9.07 -0.97 -60.54
CA ASN A 768 9.48 -2.38 -60.53
C ASN A 768 8.83 -3.18 -59.39
N ILE A 769 8.16 -2.52 -58.44
CA ILE A 769 7.67 -3.10 -57.17
C ILE A 769 6.16 -2.85 -56.98
N LEU A 770 5.68 -1.65 -57.33
CA LEU A 770 4.30 -1.18 -57.15
C LEU A 770 3.56 -1.17 -58.49
N SER A 771 2.23 -1.25 -58.44
CA SER A 771 1.38 -1.08 -59.63
C SER A 771 1.35 0.38 -60.10
N GLU A 772 0.95 0.58 -61.34
CA GLU A 772 0.77 1.93 -61.92
C GLU A 772 -0.26 2.76 -61.13
N ASP A 773 -1.33 2.12 -60.67
CA ASP A 773 -2.36 2.73 -59.83
C ASP A 773 -1.82 3.17 -58.46
N GLU A 774 -0.96 2.35 -57.83
CA GLU A 774 -0.34 2.65 -56.53
C GLU A 774 0.62 3.85 -56.64
N ILE A 775 1.43 3.91 -57.70
CA ILE A 775 2.36 5.03 -57.95
C ILE A 775 1.58 6.31 -58.26
N THR A 776 0.55 6.20 -59.10
CA THR A 776 -0.34 7.32 -59.42
C THR A 776 -1.03 7.84 -58.16
N THR A 777 -1.44 6.95 -57.24
CA THR A 777 -2.01 7.33 -55.95
C THR A 777 -1.01 8.10 -55.10
N ILE A 778 0.23 7.60 -54.97
CA ILE A 778 1.33 8.28 -54.24
C ILE A 778 1.57 9.69 -54.80
N LYS A 779 1.71 9.79 -56.13
CA LYS A 779 1.98 11.05 -56.82
C LYS A 779 0.84 12.06 -56.65
N THR A 780 -0.39 11.61 -56.87
CA THR A 780 -1.58 12.45 -56.74
C THR A 780 -1.72 13.00 -55.32
N LYS A 781 -1.58 12.15 -54.29
CA LYS A 781 -1.70 12.60 -52.90
C LYS A 781 -0.56 13.51 -52.44
N ALA A 782 0.66 13.27 -52.91
CA ALA A 782 1.77 14.18 -52.64
C ALA A 782 1.49 15.60 -53.15
N ILE A 783 0.98 15.73 -54.39
CA ILE A 783 0.67 17.02 -55.00
C ILE A 783 -0.54 17.68 -54.33
N GLU A 784 -1.63 16.94 -54.11
CA GLU A 784 -2.86 17.48 -53.51
C GLU A 784 -2.61 18.04 -52.10
N ILE A 785 -1.93 17.28 -51.24
CA ILE A 785 -1.64 17.69 -49.86
C ILE A 785 -0.64 18.86 -49.83
N ALA A 786 0.34 18.88 -50.73
CA ALA A 786 1.26 20.03 -50.85
C ALA A 786 0.52 21.32 -51.24
N GLN A 787 -0.36 21.25 -52.24
CA GLN A 787 -1.15 22.40 -52.67
C GLN A 787 -2.13 22.86 -51.59
N ALA A 788 -2.76 21.94 -50.87
CA ALA A 788 -3.64 22.24 -49.73
C ALA A 788 -2.87 22.95 -48.60
N SER A 789 -1.67 22.46 -48.27
CA SER A 789 -0.78 23.06 -47.26
C SER A 789 -0.38 24.49 -47.63
N ILE A 790 -0.08 24.73 -48.91
CA ILE A 790 0.24 26.06 -49.44
C ILE A 790 -0.97 26.99 -49.34
N LYS A 791 -2.15 26.53 -49.76
CA LYS A 791 -3.39 27.31 -49.74
C LYS A 791 -3.77 27.71 -48.31
N LEU A 792 -3.67 26.77 -47.36
CA LEU A 792 -3.98 26.98 -45.95
C LEU A 792 -3.18 28.16 -45.35
N HIS A 793 -1.89 28.28 -45.70
CA HIS A 793 -1.02 29.35 -45.20
C HIS A 793 -1.18 30.68 -45.94
N SER A 794 -1.69 30.66 -47.17
CA SER A 794 -1.98 31.87 -47.93
C SER A 794 -3.27 32.61 -47.48
N ASN A 795 -4.12 31.97 -46.68
CA ASN A 795 -5.33 32.57 -46.13
C ASN A 795 -5.36 32.42 -44.58
N PRO A 796 -4.90 33.43 -43.82
CA PRO A 796 -4.63 33.30 -42.39
C PRO A 796 -5.88 33.32 -41.48
N ALA A 797 -7.06 32.96 -41.99
CA ALA A 797 -8.26 32.83 -41.18
C ALA A 797 -8.04 31.83 -40.03
N GLY A 798 -8.13 32.30 -38.78
CA GLY A 798 -7.92 31.46 -37.59
C GLY A 798 -6.46 31.19 -37.22
N ILE A 799 -5.49 31.95 -37.77
CA ILE A 799 -4.06 31.81 -37.41
C ILE A 799 -3.73 32.65 -36.16
N GLY A 800 -3.37 31.96 -35.07
CA GLY A 800 -2.44 32.44 -34.05
C GLY A 800 -3.02 33.36 -32.98
N HIS A 801 -4.00 32.92 -32.19
CA HIS A 801 -4.33 33.58 -30.93
C HIS A 801 -3.20 33.30 -29.90
N PRO A 802 -2.38 34.29 -29.50
CA PRO A 802 -1.18 34.05 -28.68
C PRO A 802 -1.43 33.32 -27.35
N PRO A 803 -2.55 33.57 -26.63
CA PRO A 803 -2.90 32.84 -25.40
C PRO A 803 -3.00 31.32 -25.53
N ASP A 804 -3.36 30.80 -26.71
CA ASP A 804 -3.59 29.34 -26.88
C ASP A 804 -2.28 28.55 -26.85
N LYS A 805 -1.16 29.18 -27.25
CA LYS A 805 0.18 28.59 -27.14
C LYS A 805 0.64 28.51 -25.68
N GLU A 806 0.32 29.52 -24.88
CA GLU A 806 0.66 29.55 -23.45
C GLU A 806 -0.19 28.56 -22.63
N LEU A 807 -1.46 28.40 -23.01
CA LEU A 807 -2.39 27.42 -22.42
C LEU A 807 -2.16 25.97 -22.94
N GLY A 808 -1.36 25.82 -23.99
CA GLY A 808 -1.09 24.54 -24.67
C GLY A 808 -2.28 23.98 -25.47
N THR A 809 -3.38 24.73 -25.58
CA THR A 809 -4.62 24.29 -26.26
C THR A 809 -4.47 24.28 -27.78
N ASN A 810 -3.48 24.99 -28.33
CA ASN A 810 -3.14 24.97 -29.76
C ASN A 810 -2.74 23.57 -30.27
N ARG A 811 -2.33 22.67 -29.37
CA ARG A 811 -1.98 21.27 -29.70
C ARG A 811 -3.22 20.39 -29.90
N ASN A 812 -4.40 20.84 -29.50
CA ASN A 812 -5.66 20.13 -29.59
C ASN A 812 -6.58 20.72 -30.67
N VAL A 813 -7.56 19.94 -31.12
CA VAL A 813 -8.69 20.47 -31.91
C VAL A 813 -9.72 21.03 -30.93
N PHE A 814 -9.99 22.33 -31.03
CA PHE A 814 -10.96 23.03 -30.18
C PHE A 814 -12.40 22.68 -30.58
N THR A 815 -13.25 22.40 -29.61
CA THR A 815 -14.69 22.17 -29.79
C THR A 815 -15.48 22.69 -28.61
N VAL A 816 -16.78 22.90 -28.79
CA VAL A 816 -17.75 23.09 -27.70
C VAL A 816 -18.48 21.76 -27.50
N LEU A 817 -18.62 21.31 -26.25
CA LEU A 817 -19.37 20.09 -25.96
C LEU A 817 -20.87 20.39 -25.89
N GLY A 818 -21.58 20.23 -27.01
CA GLY A 818 -22.99 20.62 -27.17
C GLY A 818 -23.17 21.80 -28.15
N PRO A 819 -24.28 22.56 -28.07
CA PRO A 819 -24.58 23.65 -28.99
C PRO A 819 -23.49 24.72 -29.03
N HIS A 820 -22.94 25.00 -30.22
CA HIS A 820 -21.86 25.98 -30.42
C HIS A 820 -22.39 27.30 -31.01
N LEU A 821 -22.63 28.29 -30.14
CA LEU A 821 -23.18 29.61 -30.50
C LEU A 821 -22.16 30.64 -31.02
N GLY A 822 -20.86 30.43 -30.85
CA GLY A 822 -19.81 31.34 -31.33
C GLY A 822 -19.69 31.42 -32.86
N HIS A 823 -20.48 32.29 -33.49
CA HIS A 823 -20.51 32.48 -34.95
C HIS A 823 -19.22 33.02 -35.55
N TYR A 824 -18.41 33.72 -34.77
CA TYR A 824 -17.12 34.27 -35.21
C TYR A 824 -16.08 33.20 -35.61
N TYR A 825 -16.28 31.92 -35.24
CA TYR A 825 -15.45 30.80 -35.69
C TYR A 825 -15.78 30.30 -37.12
N GLY A 826 -16.97 30.63 -37.64
CA GLY A 826 -17.42 30.25 -38.98
C GLY A 826 -18.78 29.58 -39.00
N ASP A 827 -19.27 29.23 -40.19
CA ASP A 827 -20.66 28.77 -40.41
C ASP A 827 -20.77 27.30 -40.84
N VAL A 828 -19.63 26.61 -40.96
CA VAL A 828 -19.64 25.17 -41.12
C VAL A 828 -19.59 24.53 -39.74
N PHE A 829 -20.59 23.71 -39.40
CA PHE A 829 -20.60 22.96 -38.14
C PHE A 829 -20.15 21.52 -38.41
N LEU A 830 -19.13 21.09 -37.68
CA LEU A 830 -18.68 19.70 -37.62
C LEU A 830 -19.10 19.12 -36.28
N VAL A 831 -20.02 18.17 -36.30
CA VAL A 831 -20.41 17.41 -35.11
C VAL A 831 -19.57 16.14 -35.08
N PHE A 832 -18.85 15.91 -33.99
CA PHE A 832 -18.04 14.71 -33.81
C PHE A 832 -18.80 13.60 -33.10
N LYS A 833 -18.42 12.38 -33.43
CA LYS A 833 -18.74 11.16 -32.71
C LYS A 833 -18.28 11.30 -31.26
N ARG A 834 -19.17 11.01 -30.31
CA ARG A 834 -18.91 11.26 -28.88
C ARG A 834 -17.71 10.46 -28.36
N GLU A 835 -17.46 9.30 -28.95
CA GLU A 835 -16.41 8.34 -28.59
C GLU A 835 -15.01 8.99 -28.56
N ILE A 836 -14.80 10.06 -29.33
CA ILE A 836 -13.54 10.80 -29.34
C ILE A 836 -13.18 11.38 -27.96
N LEU A 837 -14.17 11.65 -27.10
CA LEU A 837 -13.96 12.16 -25.74
C LEU A 837 -13.33 11.13 -24.79
N HIS A 838 -13.37 9.85 -25.14
CA HIS A 838 -12.71 8.77 -24.41
C HIS A 838 -11.26 8.56 -24.85
N HIS A 839 -10.80 9.25 -25.90
CA HIS A 839 -9.40 9.18 -26.31
C HIS A 839 -8.49 9.82 -25.24
N PRO A 840 -7.32 9.25 -24.91
CA PRO A 840 -6.44 9.75 -23.84
C PRO A 840 -5.95 11.19 -24.01
N ASP A 841 -5.86 11.69 -25.25
CA ASP A 841 -5.52 13.10 -25.53
C ASP A 841 -6.72 14.05 -25.50
N ALA A 842 -7.94 13.53 -25.36
CA ALA A 842 -9.13 14.35 -25.22
C ALA A 842 -9.27 14.83 -23.77
N ASN A 843 -9.74 16.05 -23.58
CA ASN A 843 -10.12 16.58 -22.27
C ASN A 843 -11.14 17.72 -22.45
N PHE A 844 -11.72 18.21 -21.38
CA PHE A 844 -12.57 19.39 -21.43
C PHE A 844 -12.54 20.19 -20.14
N SER A 845 -12.91 21.46 -20.22
CA SER A 845 -13.10 22.37 -19.09
C SER A 845 -14.51 22.96 -19.14
N ILE A 846 -15.06 23.27 -17.96
CA ILE A 846 -16.44 23.77 -17.82
C ILE A 846 -16.70 25.08 -18.60
N GLN A 847 -15.64 25.86 -18.84
CA GLN A 847 -15.65 27.11 -19.59
C GLN A 847 -14.37 27.20 -20.43
N ALA A 848 -14.29 28.23 -21.28
CA ALA A 848 -13.16 28.42 -22.17
C ALA A 848 -11.82 28.59 -21.45
N ALA A 849 -10.75 28.01 -21.98
CA ALA A 849 -9.41 28.10 -21.40
C ALA A 849 -8.93 29.55 -21.27
N THR A 850 -9.29 30.40 -22.24
CA THR A 850 -8.96 31.84 -22.24
C THR A 850 -9.59 32.60 -21.06
N SER A 851 -10.67 32.09 -20.46
CA SER A 851 -11.28 32.66 -19.25
C SER A 851 -10.38 32.52 -18.01
N TYR A 852 -9.53 31.50 -17.96
CA TYR A 852 -8.54 31.34 -16.90
C TYR A 852 -7.40 32.33 -17.10
N ALA A 853 -6.84 32.42 -18.30
CA ALA A 853 -5.75 33.36 -18.59
C ALA A 853 -6.15 34.82 -18.29
N SER A 854 -7.39 35.21 -18.63
CA SER A 854 -7.94 36.54 -18.36
C SER A 854 -8.42 36.78 -16.92
N GLY A 855 -8.52 35.72 -16.09
CA GLY A 855 -9.05 35.80 -14.72
C GLY A 855 -10.59 35.82 -14.62
N ASN A 856 -11.29 35.92 -15.74
CA ASN A 856 -12.75 35.95 -15.78
C ASN A 856 -13.41 34.70 -15.21
N CYS A 857 -12.76 33.53 -15.30
CA CYS A 857 -13.28 32.28 -14.73
C CYS A 857 -13.60 32.41 -13.23
N PHE A 858 -12.76 33.12 -12.46
CA PHE A 858 -12.98 33.32 -11.01
C PHE A 858 -14.16 34.27 -10.71
N LYS A 859 -14.53 35.14 -11.65
CA LYS A 859 -15.72 35.99 -11.54
C LYS A 859 -16.99 35.23 -11.89
N TRP A 860 -16.90 34.34 -12.88
CA TRP A 860 -18.03 33.53 -13.35
C TRP A 860 -18.30 32.31 -12.46
N ARG A 861 -17.26 31.79 -11.81
CA ARG A 861 -17.28 30.61 -10.91
C ARG A 861 -16.70 30.99 -9.55
N PRO A 862 -17.47 31.67 -8.68
CA PRO A 862 -16.99 32.17 -7.40
C PRO A 862 -16.53 31.07 -6.42
N TRP A 863 -16.95 29.82 -6.62
CA TRP A 863 -16.48 28.67 -5.85
C TRP A 863 -15.01 28.30 -6.08
N LEU A 864 -14.39 28.82 -7.15
CA LEU A 864 -12.94 28.72 -7.36
C LEU A 864 -12.12 29.57 -6.39
N GLY A 865 -12.79 30.44 -5.61
CA GLY A 865 -12.14 31.32 -4.65
C GLY A 865 -11.66 32.63 -5.26
N LYS A 866 -10.70 33.29 -4.59
CA LYS A 866 -10.19 34.60 -4.99
C LYS A 866 -9.32 34.46 -6.25
N GLU A 867 -9.51 35.36 -7.21
CA GLU A 867 -8.70 35.45 -8.42
C GLU A 867 -7.20 35.53 -8.09
N MET A 868 -6.41 34.68 -8.74
CA MET A 868 -4.95 34.70 -8.67
C MET A 868 -4.40 35.87 -9.49
N THR A 869 -3.52 36.67 -8.92
CA THR A 869 -3.00 37.90 -9.58
C THR A 869 -2.01 37.58 -10.71
N VAL A 870 -1.31 36.45 -10.62
CA VAL A 870 -0.28 36.02 -11.57
C VAL A 870 -0.87 35.15 -12.69
N LYS A 871 -0.56 35.46 -13.95
CA LYS A 871 -1.12 34.78 -15.14
C LYS A 871 -0.71 33.31 -15.20
N GLU A 872 0.55 33.01 -14.90
CA GLU A 872 1.12 31.66 -14.92
C GLU A 872 0.43 30.74 -13.88
N GLU A 873 0.04 31.30 -12.74
CA GLU A 873 -0.71 30.56 -11.72
C GLU A 873 -2.13 30.24 -12.20
N ARG A 874 -2.78 31.17 -12.90
CA ARG A 874 -4.10 30.92 -13.52
C ARG A 874 -4.02 29.85 -14.62
N ILE A 875 -2.95 29.84 -15.42
CA ILE A 875 -2.71 28.79 -16.42
C ILE A 875 -2.49 27.44 -15.74
N LYS A 876 -1.68 27.36 -14.68
CA LYS A 876 -1.54 26.13 -13.89
C LYS A 876 -2.88 25.66 -13.32
N PHE A 877 -3.71 26.59 -12.84
CA PHE A 877 -5.04 26.28 -12.32
C PHE A 877 -5.97 25.74 -13.40
N PHE A 878 -5.90 26.26 -14.64
CA PHE A 878 -6.63 25.70 -15.78
C PHE A 878 -6.34 24.20 -15.96
N HIS A 879 -5.06 23.79 -15.97
CA HIS A 879 -4.70 22.37 -16.09
C HIS A 879 -5.21 21.51 -14.92
N LYS A 880 -5.31 22.09 -13.72
CA LYS A 880 -5.89 21.45 -12.52
C LYS A 880 -7.42 21.43 -12.48
N SER A 881 -8.08 22.03 -13.47
CA SER A 881 -9.54 22.08 -13.55
C SER A 881 -10.13 21.17 -14.63
N LYS A 882 -9.27 20.58 -15.48
CA LYS A 882 -9.67 19.78 -16.63
C LYS A 882 -10.31 18.46 -16.19
N LEU A 883 -11.35 18.07 -16.91
CA LEU A 883 -12.06 16.80 -16.79
C LEU A 883 -11.84 15.94 -18.05
N HIS A 884 -12.13 14.64 -17.92
CA HIS A 884 -12.01 13.69 -19.03
C HIS A 884 -13.14 12.66 -18.94
N ALA A 885 -13.79 12.36 -20.08
CA ALA A 885 -14.94 11.44 -20.13
C ALA A 885 -14.62 9.97 -19.82
N ALA A 886 -13.33 9.59 -19.73
CA ALA A 886 -12.92 8.24 -19.33
C ALA A 886 -12.90 8.06 -17.79
N ILE A 887 -12.95 9.15 -17.02
CA ILE A 887 -12.95 9.10 -15.55
C ILE A 887 -14.36 8.84 -15.04
N PRO A 888 -14.60 7.74 -14.28
CA PRO A 888 -15.92 7.49 -13.71
C PRO A 888 -16.40 8.67 -12.85
N GLY A 889 -17.63 9.13 -13.12
CA GLY A 889 -18.23 10.25 -12.39
C GLY A 889 -17.94 11.64 -12.99
N TYR A 890 -17.28 11.73 -14.15
CA TYR A 890 -17.11 13.00 -14.87
C TYR A 890 -18.46 13.67 -15.14
N GLU A 891 -19.49 12.87 -15.43
CA GLU A 891 -20.84 13.35 -15.69
C GLU A 891 -21.46 14.00 -14.46
N TYR A 892 -21.17 13.48 -13.27
CA TYR A 892 -21.61 14.05 -12.00
C TYR A 892 -20.89 15.37 -11.72
N ALA A 893 -19.56 15.40 -11.86
CA ALA A 893 -18.77 16.62 -11.66
C ALA A 893 -19.19 17.73 -12.63
N THR A 894 -19.41 17.37 -13.89
CA THR A 894 -19.87 18.30 -14.93
C THR A 894 -21.28 18.83 -14.61
N ALA A 895 -22.20 17.95 -14.19
CA ALA A 895 -23.56 18.36 -13.84
C ALA A 895 -23.59 19.31 -12.65
N LEU A 896 -22.82 19.01 -11.61
CA LEU A 896 -22.75 19.81 -10.41
C LEU A 896 -22.26 21.24 -10.72
N GLU A 897 -21.23 21.34 -11.56
CA GLU A 897 -20.71 22.63 -12.06
C GLU A 897 -21.74 23.40 -12.89
N LEU A 898 -22.45 22.74 -13.81
CA LEU A 898 -23.47 23.38 -14.64
C LEU A 898 -24.69 23.85 -13.82
N ILE A 899 -25.12 23.06 -12.82
CA ILE A 899 -26.18 23.45 -11.88
C ILE A 899 -25.74 24.68 -11.09
N ALA A 900 -24.52 24.66 -10.55
CA ALA A 900 -23.99 25.77 -9.76
C ALA A 900 -23.85 27.05 -10.61
N LEU A 901 -23.36 26.93 -11.84
CA LEU A 901 -23.29 28.03 -12.82
C LEU A 901 -24.66 28.62 -13.13
N THR A 902 -25.62 27.76 -13.47
CA THR A 902 -26.97 28.17 -13.81
C THR A 902 -27.66 28.85 -12.64
N SER A 903 -27.52 28.30 -11.43
CA SER A 903 -28.07 28.89 -10.20
C SER A 903 -27.43 30.23 -9.86
N PHE A 904 -26.10 30.35 -9.99
CA PHE A 904 -25.36 31.59 -9.74
C PHE A 904 -25.82 32.70 -10.67
N GLU A 905 -25.84 32.43 -11.99
CA GLU A 905 -26.18 33.41 -13.00
C GLU A 905 -27.66 33.84 -12.95
N SER A 906 -28.56 32.91 -12.60
CA SER A 906 -29.99 33.17 -12.42
C SER A 906 -30.34 33.76 -11.04
N LYS A 907 -29.35 33.90 -10.14
CA LYS A 907 -29.51 34.38 -8.75
C LYS A 907 -30.51 33.56 -7.92
N LYS A 908 -30.73 32.29 -8.26
CA LYS A 908 -31.66 31.39 -7.56
C LYS A 908 -31.15 30.94 -6.19
N LYS A 909 -29.83 30.84 -6.00
CA LYS A 909 -29.18 30.33 -4.76
C LYS A 909 -29.72 28.95 -4.31
N SER A 910 -30.04 28.10 -5.27
CA SER A 910 -30.52 26.73 -5.06
C SER A 910 -29.81 25.76 -5.99
N MET A 911 -29.49 24.56 -5.51
CA MET A 911 -29.00 23.47 -6.35
C MET A 911 -30.13 22.70 -7.01
N ASP A 912 -31.39 22.99 -6.71
CA ASP A 912 -32.56 22.42 -7.37
C ASP A 912 -32.82 23.13 -8.71
N ILE A 913 -32.04 22.73 -9.72
CA ILE A 913 -32.11 23.24 -11.09
C ILE A 913 -32.43 22.07 -12.02
N ASP A 914 -33.50 22.20 -12.81
CA ASP A 914 -33.89 21.23 -13.82
C ASP A 914 -33.07 21.36 -15.12
N LEU A 915 -33.19 20.34 -15.99
CA LEU A 915 -32.49 20.32 -17.27
C LEU A 915 -32.93 21.45 -18.19
N GLU A 916 -34.22 21.81 -18.21
CA GLU A 916 -34.77 22.87 -19.06
C GLU A 916 -34.11 24.22 -18.75
N THR A 917 -33.97 24.57 -17.47
CA THR A 917 -33.27 25.79 -17.04
C THR A 917 -31.79 25.78 -17.48
N ILE A 918 -31.11 24.64 -17.43
CA ILE A 918 -29.72 24.50 -17.88
C ILE A 918 -29.62 24.76 -19.39
N LEU A 919 -30.55 24.20 -20.18
CA LEU A 919 -30.60 24.38 -21.64
C LEU A 919 -30.90 25.83 -22.03
N ASP A 920 -31.85 26.48 -21.35
CA ASP A 920 -32.17 27.90 -21.55
C ASP A 920 -30.96 28.80 -21.27
N ARG A 921 -30.23 28.50 -20.19
CA ARG A 921 -28.97 29.19 -19.87
C ARG A 921 -27.91 28.94 -20.95
N TRP A 922 -27.82 27.73 -21.46
CA TRP A 922 -26.84 27.40 -22.51
C TRP A 922 -27.10 28.18 -23.80
N LEU A 923 -28.36 28.27 -24.24
CA LEU A 923 -28.76 28.97 -25.47
C LEU A 923 -28.71 30.50 -25.38
N SER A 924 -28.63 31.06 -24.18
CA SER A 924 -28.59 32.50 -23.94
C SER A 924 -27.19 33.03 -23.63
N ARG A 925 -26.15 32.22 -23.87
CA ARG A 925 -24.76 32.53 -23.52
C ARG A 925 -23.79 32.29 -24.66
N ASP A 926 -22.73 33.09 -24.68
CA ASP A 926 -21.63 32.92 -25.62
C ASP A 926 -20.91 31.58 -25.36
N SER A 927 -20.32 30.98 -26.40
CA SER A 927 -19.64 29.69 -26.30
C SER A 927 -18.49 29.68 -25.30
N HIS A 928 -17.87 30.82 -24.97
CA HIS A 928 -16.85 30.87 -23.91
C HIS A 928 -17.40 30.55 -22.51
N HIS A 929 -18.71 30.70 -22.30
CA HIS A 929 -19.41 30.35 -21.07
C HIS A 929 -19.92 28.89 -21.05
N SER A 930 -19.65 28.14 -22.12
CA SER A 930 -20.03 26.74 -22.31
C SER A 930 -18.82 25.82 -22.14
N ILE A 931 -19.06 24.50 -22.10
CA ILE A 931 -18.01 23.51 -21.94
C ILE A 931 -17.09 23.51 -23.17
N GLU A 932 -15.81 23.80 -22.94
CA GLU A 932 -14.77 23.78 -23.96
C GLU A 932 -14.08 22.41 -23.95
N ALA A 933 -14.12 21.71 -25.07
CA ALA A 933 -13.52 20.40 -25.26
C ALA A 933 -12.30 20.49 -26.19
N HIS A 934 -11.21 19.88 -25.73
CA HIS A 934 -9.93 19.77 -26.42
C HIS A 934 -9.79 18.35 -26.93
N LEU A 935 -9.96 18.17 -28.23
CA LEU A 935 -9.86 16.87 -28.87
C LEU A 935 -8.43 16.57 -29.35
N PRO A 936 -8.10 15.32 -29.71
CA PRO A 936 -6.75 14.93 -30.12
C PRO A 936 -6.21 15.75 -31.29
N GLN A 937 -4.87 15.81 -31.40
CA GLN A 937 -4.19 16.67 -32.37
C GLN A 937 -4.61 16.41 -33.82
N LEU A 938 -4.83 15.14 -34.18
CA LEU A 938 -5.29 14.73 -35.49
C LEU A 938 -6.51 13.81 -35.33
N ILE A 939 -7.62 14.20 -35.94
CA ILE A 939 -8.88 13.45 -35.88
C ILE A 939 -9.25 13.03 -37.29
N PRO A 940 -9.27 11.73 -37.60
CA PRO A 940 -9.65 11.28 -38.93
C PRO A 940 -11.12 11.60 -39.25
N LEU A 941 -11.44 11.62 -40.54
CA LEU A 941 -12.75 12.08 -41.03
C LEU A 941 -13.94 11.19 -40.59
N ASP A 942 -13.69 9.94 -40.21
CA ASP A 942 -14.70 8.99 -39.72
C ASP A 942 -15.30 9.37 -38.35
N TYR A 943 -14.58 10.16 -37.57
CA TYR A 943 -15.05 10.74 -36.31
C TYR A 943 -15.95 11.95 -36.50
N ILE A 944 -16.08 12.50 -37.71
CA ILE A 944 -17.12 13.50 -38.00
C ILE A 944 -18.44 12.74 -38.15
N ASP A 945 -19.31 12.89 -37.17
CA ASP A 945 -20.64 12.29 -37.14
C ASP A 945 -21.57 12.96 -38.15
N HIS A 946 -21.59 14.29 -38.16
CA HIS A 946 -22.45 15.06 -39.06
C HIS A 946 -21.89 16.42 -39.41
N ILE A 947 -22.25 16.94 -40.58
CA ILE A 947 -21.86 18.26 -41.08
C ILE A 947 -23.10 19.10 -41.37
N TYR A 948 -23.16 20.33 -40.87
CA TYR A 948 -24.14 21.33 -41.31
C TYR A 948 -23.46 22.43 -42.10
N ILE A 949 -24.02 22.72 -43.27
CA ILE A 949 -23.53 23.77 -44.17
C ILE A 949 -24.73 24.37 -44.92
N SER A 950 -24.73 25.68 -45.18
CA SER A 950 -25.73 26.30 -46.05
C SER A 950 -25.49 25.91 -47.51
N LYS A 951 -26.55 25.82 -48.32
CA LYS A 951 -26.42 25.42 -49.72
C LYS A 951 -25.49 26.36 -50.51
N ASN A 952 -25.64 27.68 -50.32
CA ASN A 952 -24.84 28.66 -51.04
C ASN A 952 -23.35 28.63 -50.66
N MET A 953 -23.02 28.22 -49.42
CA MET A 953 -21.65 28.02 -48.98
C MET A 953 -21.08 26.70 -49.47
N PHE A 954 -21.87 25.63 -49.50
CA PHE A 954 -21.45 24.38 -50.11
C PHE A 954 -21.13 24.56 -51.59
N ASP A 955 -21.97 25.32 -52.31
CA ASP A 955 -21.80 25.59 -53.74
C ASP A 955 -20.58 26.48 -54.06
N SER A 956 -20.05 27.24 -53.10
CA SER A 956 -18.83 28.04 -53.27
C SER A 956 -17.53 27.23 -53.12
N LEU A 957 -17.60 26.00 -52.60
CA LEU A 957 -16.44 25.10 -52.49
C LEU A 957 -15.98 24.61 -53.88
N SER A 958 -14.69 24.23 -53.99
CA SER A 958 -14.16 23.69 -55.24
C SER A 958 -14.91 22.43 -55.70
N SER A 959 -14.92 22.18 -57.02
CA SER A 959 -15.58 20.99 -57.58
C SER A 959 -15.08 19.69 -56.96
N LYS A 960 -13.76 19.58 -56.75
CA LYS A 960 -13.12 18.43 -56.11
C LYS A 960 -13.58 18.24 -54.66
N ALA A 961 -13.61 19.32 -53.88
CA ALA A 961 -14.07 19.26 -52.49
C ALA A 961 -15.55 18.83 -52.41
N ARG A 962 -16.41 19.37 -53.27
CA ARG A 962 -17.83 18.98 -53.33
C ARG A 962 -18.01 17.51 -53.70
N GLU A 963 -17.26 17.01 -54.68
CA GLU A 963 -17.29 15.60 -55.08
C GLU A 963 -16.86 14.68 -53.93
N PHE A 964 -15.75 15.01 -53.28
CA PHE A 964 -15.21 14.26 -52.15
C PHE A 964 -16.18 14.23 -50.95
N ILE A 965 -16.71 15.39 -50.56
CA ILE A 965 -17.67 15.50 -49.45
C ILE A 965 -18.94 14.70 -49.75
N ASN A 966 -19.49 14.80 -50.96
CA ASN A 966 -20.67 14.04 -51.36
C ASN A 966 -20.44 12.53 -51.36
N THR A 967 -19.20 12.12 -51.62
CA THR A 967 -18.80 10.71 -51.63
C THR A 967 -18.69 10.15 -50.21
N ILE A 968 -18.02 10.86 -49.30
CA ILE A 968 -17.73 10.36 -47.94
C ILE A 968 -18.87 10.61 -46.95
N PHE A 969 -19.54 11.76 -47.05
CA PHE A 969 -20.53 12.22 -46.07
C PHE A 969 -21.96 12.15 -46.59
N LYS A 970 -22.25 11.32 -47.61
CA LYS A 970 -23.53 11.30 -48.34
C LYS A 970 -24.78 11.41 -47.45
N ASN A 971 -24.83 10.67 -46.34
CA ASN A 971 -25.94 10.68 -45.38
C ASN A 971 -25.63 11.43 -44.06
N ARG A 972 -24.42 11.98 -43.93
CA ARG A 972 -23.87 12.65 -42.74
C ARG A 972 -23.64 14.15 -42.99
N ILE A 973 -24.36 14.73 -43.96
CA ILE A 973 -24.29 16.16 -44.29
C ILE A 973 -25.68 16.72 -44.54
N THR A 974 -26.03 17.79 -43.82
CA THR A 974 -27.24 18.57 -44.05
C THR A 974 -26.88 19.86 -44.78
N LYS A 975 -27.31 19.95 -46.05
CA LYS A 975 -27.24 21.17 -46.86
C LYS A 975 -28.53 21.96 -46.67
N THR A 976 -28.48 22.99 -45.83
CA THR A 976 -29.69 23.72 -45.48
C THR A 976 -30.12 24.66 -46.61
N SER A 977 -31.43 24.93 -46.72
CA SER A 977 -31.97 25.91 -47.67
C SER A 977 -31.73 27.37 -47.24
N HIS A 978 -31.24 27.58 -46.01
CA HIS A 978 -30.85 28.89 -45.51
C HIS A 978 -29.66 29.43 -46.29
N ALA A 979 -29.53 30.75 -46.36
CA ALA A 979 -28.36 31.41 -46.94
C ALA A 979 -27.45 31.91 -45.81
N VAL A 980 -26.17 32.15 -46.12
CA VAL A 980 -25.23 32.90 -45.28
C VAL A 980 -24.42 33.84 -46.17
N GLU A 981 -23.96 34.96 -45.63
CA GLU A 981 -23.17 35.92 -46.39
C GLU A 981 -21.74 35.37 -46.57
N LEU A 982 -21.30 35.15 -47.82
CA LEU A 982 -20.02 34.46 -48.10
C LEU A 982 -18.78 35.34 -47.86
N ASP A 983 -18.93 36.66 -47.94
CA ASP A 983 -17.85 37.64 -47.74
C ASP A 983 -17.89 38.30 -46.35
N ASP A 984 -18.91 38.00 -45.54
CA ASP A 984 -19.06 38.60 -44.21
C ASP A 984 -18.06 37.97 -43.22
N LYS A 985 -17.17 38.82 -42.71
CA LYS A 985 -16.22 38.48 -41.65
C LYS A 985 -16.74 39.00 -40.32
N ASP A 986 -18.02 38.79 -40.00
CA ASP A 986 -18.55 39.16 -38.70
C ASP A 986 -17.74 38.45 -37.59
N THR A 987 -16.87 39.24 -36.98
CA THR A 987 -15.96 38.91 -35.89
C THR A 987 -16.50 39.36 -34.53
N SER A 988 -17.76 39.81 -34.48
CA SER A 988 -18.38 40.21 -33.22
C SER A 988 -18.47 39.01 -32.26
N PHE A 989 -18.06 39.23 -31.02
CA PHE A 989 -18.19 38.24 -29.97
C PHE A 989 -19.63 38.23 -29.44
N GLY A 990 -20.20 37.05 -29.24
CA GLY A 990 -21.56 36.89 -28.73
C GLY A 990 -22.22 35.59 -29.20
N PHE A 991 -23.40 35.35 -28.65
CA PHE A 991 -24.21 34.14 -28.91
C PHE A 991 -25.21 34.31 -30.07
N LYS A 992 -25.41 35.54 -30.54
CA LYS A 992 -26.29 35.87 -31.67
C LYS A 992 -25.50 36.58 -32.76
N PRO A 993 -25.58 36.11 -34.02
CA PRO A 993 -25.05 36.85 -35.17
C PRO A 993 -25.77 38.20 -35.35
N ASN A 994 -25.07 39.20 -35.89
CA ASN A 994 -25.70 40.48 -36.24
C ASN A 994 -26.65 40.35 -37.45
N SER A 995 -26.33 39.44 -38.38
CA SER A 995 -27.16 39.16 -39.56
C SER A 995 -28.33 38.24 -39.19
N LYS A 996 -29.55 38.70 -39.46
CA LYS A 996 -30.78 37.93 -39.23
C LYS A 996 -30.78 36.61 -40.01
N ILE A 997 -30.28 36.63 -41.25
CA ILE A 997 -30.19 35.46 -42.12
C ILE A 997 -29.23 34.42 -41.53
N ARG A 998 -28.09 34.89 -41.01
CA ARG A 998 -27.11 34.05 -40.33
C ARG A 998 -27.65 33.49 -39.00
N GLN A 999 -28.44 34.28 -38.27
CA GLN A 999 -29.11 33.84 -37.06
C GLN A 999 -30.14 32.74 -37.34
N GLU A 1000 -30.98 32.89 -38.37
CA GLU A 1000 -31.97 31.87 -38.77
C GLU A 1000 -31.30 30.52 -39.11
N TYR A 1001 -30.15 30.56 -39.80
CA TYR A 1001 -29.35 29.36 -40.06
C TYR A 1001 -28.78 28.75 -38.78
N GLN A 1002 -28.21 29.56 -37.88
CA GLN A 1002 -27.68 29.09 -36.62
C GLN A 1002 -28.78 28.43 -35.77
N ASP A 1003 -29.93 29.09 -35.59
CA ASP A 1003 -31.04 28.60 -34.77
C ASP A 1003 -31.57 27.25 -35.30
N PHE A 1004 -31.62 27.07 -36.63
CA PHE A 1004 -31.96 25.79 -37.25
C PHE A 1004 -30.97 24.68 -36.87
N VAL A 1005 -29.67 24.93 -37.00
CA VAL A 1005 -28.63 23.93 -36.71
C VAL A 1005 -28.60 23.58 -35.22
N LEU A 1006 -28.72 24.59 -34.34
CA LEU A 1006 -28.71 24.35 -32.90
C LEU A 1006 -29.91 23.51 -32.45
N LYS A 1007 -31.09 23.72 -33.04
CA LYS A 1007 -32.29 22.92 -32.74
C LYS A 1007 -32.13 21.44 -33.09
N ASP A 1008 -31.33 21.10 -34.10
CA ASP A 1008 -31.07 19.72 -34.51
C ASP A 1008 -29.93 19.06 -33.69
N ILE A 1009 -29.03 19.87 -33.13
CA ILE A 1009 -27.93 19.42 -32.28
C ILE A 1009 -28.38 19.16 -30.84
N MET A 1010 -29.32 19.97 -30.34
CA MET A 1010 -29.95 19.82 -29.01
C MET A 1010 -30.86 18.60 -28.96
#